data_AF-A0A261BR34-F1
#
_entry.id   AF-A0A261BR34-F1
#
_cell.length_a   1.000
_cell.length_b   1.000
_cell.length_c   1.000
_cell.angle_alpha   90.00
_cell.angle_beta   90.00
_cell.angle_gamma   90.00
#
_symmetry.space_group_name_H-M   'P 1'
#
loop_
_entity.id
_entity.type
_entity.pdbx_description
1 polymer ?
#
loop_
_entity_poly.entity_id
_entity_poly.type
_entity_poly.pdbx_seq_one_letter_code
_entity_poly.pdbx_strand_id
1 'polypeptide(L)'
;MWKLSALLLVASASAVVLPAHREAPELTGQALIDYVNSAQKLWTAGHQVIPKEKITKKLMDVKYLVPHKDEDIVATEVADAIPDSFDARDKWSNCVSINNIRDQSDCGSCWAFAAAEAISDRTCIASNGAVNTLLSSQDLLSCCVGVLSCGNGCEGGYPIQAWKWWVKHGLVTGGSYESQFGCKPYSIAPCGQTVNGVTWPKCPEDTEPTPKCVEACTSNNTYPTGYLQDKHFGATAYGVGKKVEQIQTEILAHGPVEVAFTVYEDFYQYKTGVYVHTAGKSLGGHAVKILGWGVDNGTPYWLVANSWNVNWGEKGYFRIIRGLNECGIEHSAVAGLPDLDLYCKNDIAKPVLITDQLQRTERVANADEQRFYFIAPGGKIKLNTNDERVQFGFSLYWQQYTDAQPVQLNVSLSDIQPTVLERNGMKPALVKADTKVSATILFPVYNYLIQNLRTLIFFDGDSWNSTSLGTGLQLLQGNTQFVSSGSYMTVLPLESSFGQIVFQDYEHTKDIASFQGLKCTLYSRCEDLKLDAGGGPAAFQLYTQDIFSVANILKGIEGTGKLDVYIGGVTVNKTNLISSYSTESKNLPQEFLGTFKTLILTNGTASILMSEFSKSFEETVSLPRKGFIASMEYGSRSTSQDSHSVVTSGIIAKFSISIRDADLSGYATLDMNGYKNNTLVFARSQAPHFTSFSTTMWKLVTLLFLTLLSTVTPTDFLQQRLQTELLINQVNSAQQLWTAGHQDAPKERIMKYLMKAEHVKPHREEDVAQVDVADAIPDHYDVRDHFSQCISVNNIRDQSHCGSCWAVAAAEAISDRTCIASNGVVNTLLSAEDILTCCIGEYYCGDGCEGGYPIQAWKYWVKNGLVTGGSYESQFGCKPYSIAPCGQTVNGVTWPKCPNSDADTPKCVDHCTSNSSYPIPYEKDKHYGATAYAVSRKVDQIQSEILKNGPVEVGFTVYADFYQYKSGVYVHVAGPELGGHAVKLLGWGVDNGTPYWLAANSWNTNWGENGYFRILRGVNECGIESQVVAGIPDLERHN
;
A
#
# COMPACT_ATOMS: atom_id res chain seq x y z
N MET A 1 12.18 65.68 -11.09
CA MET A 1 11.03 66.60 -11.28
C MET A 1 9.77 65.86 -10.83
N TRP A 2 8.84 66.49 -10.07
CA TRP A 2 7.48 66.02 -9.70
C TRP A 2 7.37 64.57 -9.17
N LYS A 3 7.33 64.24 -7.87
CA LYS A 3 6.50 64.61 -6.68
C LYS A 3 5.02 64.13 -6.68
N LEU A 4 4.75 63.20 -5.75
CA LEU A 4 3.49 62.92 -5.01
C LEU A 4 2.27 62.45 -5.86
N SER A 5 1.24 61.80 -5.29
CA SER A 5 0.83 61.64 -3.88
C SER A 5 0.51 60.19 -3.49
N ALA A 6 0.51 59.91 -2.19
CA ALA A 6 -0.08 58.69 -1.60
C ALA A 6 -1.58 58.87 -1.31
N LEU A 7 -2.29 57.76 -1.09
CA LEU A 7 -3.62 57.77 -0.48
C LEU A 7 -3.80 56.50 0.37
N LEU A 8 -3.71 56.65 1.69
CA LEU A 8 -4.17 55.60 2.61
C LEU A 8 -5.70 55.59 2.62
N LEU A 9 -6.29 54.40 2.62
CA LEU A 9 -7.64 54.19 3.13
C LEU A 9 -7.57 53.21 4.30
N VAL A 10 -7.57 53.76 5.51
CA VAL A 10 -7.74 52.99 6.74
C VAL A 10 -9.21 52.57 6.80
N ALA A 11 -9.50 51.33 6.41
CA ALA A 11 -10.76 50.69 6.73
C ALA A 11 -10.76 50.37 8.23
N SER A 12 -11.63 51.02 9.00
CA SER A 12 -11.70 50.85 10.45
C SER A 12 -12.14 49.43 10.82
N ALA A 13 -11.24 48.66 11.42
CA ALA A 13 -11.59 47.42 12.13
C ALA A 13 -12.38 47.78 13.40
N SER A 14 -13.70 47.95 13.25
CA SER A 14 -14.62 48.06 14.40
C SER A 14 -14.63 46.73 15.14
N ALA A 15 -13.94 46.68 16.28
CA ALA A 15 -13.86 45.49 17.11
C ALA A 15 -15.25 45.11 17.65
N VAL A 16 -15.89 44.14 17.01
CA VAL A 16 -17.01 43.40 17.59
C VAL A 16 -16.39 42.33 18.48
N VAL A 17 -16.36 42.59 19.79
CA VAL A 17 -15.98 41.59 20.78
C VAL A 17 -17.00 40.45 20.72
N LEU A 18 -16.60 39.30 20.17
CA LEU A 18 -17.43 38.11 20.21
C LEU A 18 -17.38 37.51 21.63
N PRO A 19 -18.51 36.96 22.15
CA PRO A 19 -18.53 36.37 23.47
C PRO A 19 -17.59 35.16 23.56
N ALA A 20 -17.06 34.91 24.76
CA ALA A 20 -16.33 33.68 25.01
C ALA A 20 -17.19 32.45 24.67
N HIS A 21 -16.59 31.44 24.03
CA HIS A 21 -17.20 30.13 23.88
C HIS A 21 -17.46 29.52 25.27
N ARG A 22 -18.68 29.70 25.76
CA ARG A 22 -19.25 28.88 26.84
C ARG A 22 -19.28 27.42 26.38
N GLU A 23 -19.40 26.50 27.34
CA GLU A 23 -19.86 25.15 27.04
C GLU A 23 -21.17 25.23 26.24
N ALA A 24 -21.05 24.86 24.96
CA ALA A 24 -22.07 24.90 23.93
C ALA A 24 -21.81 23.69 23.03
N PRO A 25 -22.85 23.08 22.45
CA PRO A 25 -22.80 21.68 22.08
C PRO A 25 -21.86 21.40 20.92
N GLU A 26 -21.61 20.11 20.69
CA GLU A 26 -21.09 19.57 19.42
C GLU A 26 -21.82 20.27 18.26
N LEU A 27 -21.11 21.17 17.57
CA LEU A 27 -21.71 22.04 16.58
C LEU A 27 -22.24 21.18 15.44
N THR A 28 -23.56 21.19 15.29
CA THR A 28 -24.30 20.28 14.41
C THR A 28 -25.44 21.02 13.72
N GLY A 29 -25.86 20.53 12.54
CA GLY A 29 -26.88 21.20 11.73
C GLY A 29 -26.52 22.64 11.39
N GLN A 30 -27.46 23.58 11.59
CA GLN A 30 -27.27 25.00 11.30
C GLN A 30 -26.09 25.63 12.07
N ALA A 31 -25.85 25.23 13.32
CA ALA A 31 -24.80 25.83 14.14
C ALA A 31 -23.38 25.53 13.61
N LEU A 32 -23.18 24.34 13.03
CA LEU A 32 -21.94 24.01 12.32
C LEU A 32 -21.79 24.81 11.04
N ILE A 33 -22.86 24.93 10.26
CA ILE A 33 -22.89 25.69 9.00
C ILE A 33 -22.56 27.16 9.25
N ASP A 34 -23.14 27.77 10.28
CA ASP A 34 -22.91 29.17 10.63
C ASP A 34 -21.48 29.42 11.15
N TYR A 35 -20.94 28.47 11.93
CA TYR A 35 -19.53 28.50 12.35
C TYR A 35 -18.59 28.41 11.15
N VAL A 36 -18.73 27.37 10.31
CA VAL A 36 -17.85 27.15 9.15
C VAL A 36 -17.87 28.34 8.19
N ASN A 37 -19.04 28.92 7.92
CA ASN A 37 -19.20 30.09 7.05
C ASN A 37 -18.72 31.42 7.66
N SER A 38 -18.32 31.44 8.94
CA SER A 38 -17.77 32.63 9.62
C SER A 38 -16.30 32.48 10.03
N ALA A 39 -15.84 31.25 10.30
CA ALA A 39 -14.46 30.93 10.65
C ALA A 39 -13.49 31.06 9.46
N GLN A 40 -13.91 30.64 8.26
CA GLN A 40 -13.09 30.66 7.03
C GLN A 40 -13.84 31.22 5.82
N LYS A 41 -13.15 31.37 4.68
CA LYS A 41 -13.68 31.98 3.43
C LYS A 41 -13.33 31.23 2.14
N LEU A 42 -12.71 30.06 2.25
CA LEU A 42 -12.29 29.24 1.11
C LEU A 42 -13.47 28.46 0.52
N TRP A 43 -14.42 28.04 1.36
CA TRP A 43 -15.62 27.32 0.94
C TRP A 43 -16.87 27.72 1.73
N THR A 44 -18.04 27.31 1.22
CA THR A 44 -19.35 27.58 1.80
C THR A 44 -20.03 26.28 2.20
N ALA A 45 -20.41 26.18 3.47
CA ALA A 45 -21.27 25.13 4.02
C ALA A 45 -22.75 25.50 3.87
N GLY A 46 -23.62 24.49 3.77
CA GLY A 46 -25.07 24.69 3.74
C GLY A 46 -25.85 23.38 3.83
N HIS A 47 -27.12 23.47 4.24
CA HIS A 47 -27.98 22.31 4.46
C HIS A 47 -28.06 21.36 3.25
N GLN A 48 -27.82 20.07 3.49
CA GLN A 48 -28.03 19.01 2.52
C GLN A 48 -29.46 18.44 2.56
N VAL A 49 -29.87 17.79 1.47
CA VAL A 49 -31.17 17.11 1.34
C VAL A 49 -31.14 15.71 1.99
N ILE A 50 -29.98 15.04 1.94
CA ILE A 50 -29.75 13.75 2.62
C ILE A 50 -29.40 14.04 4.09
N PRO A 51 -30.05 13.42 5.09
CA PRO A 51 -29.65 13.56 6.49
C PRO A 51 -28.25 13.01 6.79
N LYS A 52 -27.58 13.56 7.81
CA LYS A 52 -26.23 13.16 8.25
C LYS A 52 -26.13 11.65 8.47
N GLU A 53 -27.11 11.08 9.14
CA GLU A 53 -27.18 9.66 9.54
C GLU A 53 -27.23 8.71 8.33
N LYS A 54 -27.61 9.24 7.16
CA LYS A 54 -27.60 8.52 5.87
C LYS A 54 -26.29 8.67 5.13
N ILE A 55 -25.67 9.86 5.19
CA ILE A 55 -24.32 10.06 4.67
C ILE A 55 -23.30 9.21 5.42
N THR A 56 -23.41 9.02 6.74
CA THR A 56 -22.54 8.08 7.48
C THR A 56 -22.60 6.64 6.94
N LYS A 57 -23.74 6.20 6.36
CA LYS A 57 -23.85 4.88 5.69
C LYS A 57 -23.21 4.82 4.30
N LYS A 58 -22.90 5.97 3.69
CA LYS A 58 -22.11 6.08 2.45
C LYS A 58 -20.59 6.05 2.71
N LEU A 59 -20.18 6.22 3.97
CA LEU A 59 -18.77 6.16 4.35
C LEU A 59 -18.33 4.72 4.54
N MET A 60 -17.03 4.49 4.37
CA MET A 60 -16.36 3.25 4.75
C MET A 60 -15.75 3.38 6.14
N ASP A 61 -15.56 2.26 6.82
CA ASP A 61 -14.81 2.20 8.07
C ASP A 61 -13.39 2.80 7.89
N VAL A 62 -12.95 3.64 8.83
CA VAL A 62 -11.63 4.30 8.79
C VAL A 62 -10.46 3.32 8.68
N LYS A 63 -10.64 2.04 9.07
CA LYS A 63 -9.65 0.96 8.86
C LYS A 63 -9.27 0.73 7.38
N TYR A 64 -10.06 1.23 6.43
CA TYR A 64 -9.79 1.13 5.00
C TYR A 64 -9.00 2.33 4.42
N LEU A 65 -8.75 3.39 5.20
CA LEU A 65 -7.95 4.56 4.82
C LEU A 65 -6.42 4.31 4.82
N VAL A 66 -5.99 3.06 4.79
CA VAL A 66 -4.56 2.72 4.84
C VAL A 66 -3.87 3.21 3.56
N PRO A 67 -2.79 4.04 3.65
CA PRO A 67 -1.99 4.40 2.49
C PRO A 67 -1.48 3.17 1.73
N HIS A 68 -1.30 3.28 0.42
CA HIS A 68 -0.62 2.22 -0.33
C HIS A 68 0.80 2.02 0.22
N LYS A 69 1.28 0.77 0.18
CA LYS A 69 2.67 0.46 0.55
C LYS A 69 3.63 1.12 -0.42
N ASP A 70 4.83 1.48 0.05
CA ASP A 70 5.89 1.98 -0.84
C ASP A 70 6.34 0.91 -1.86
N GLU A 71 6.17 -0.38 -1.53
CA GLU A 71 6.34 -1.54 -2.42
C GLU A 71 5.38 -1.54 -3.63
N ASP A 72 4.22 -0.87 -3.52
CA ASP A 72 3.21 -0.78 -4.59
C ASP A 72 3.40 0.47 -5.48
N ILE A 73 4.34 1.37 -5.16
CA ILE A 73 4.53 2.64 -5.87
C ILE A 73 5.35 2.43 -7.16
N VAL A 74 4.83 2.93 -8.28
CA VAL A 74 5.60 3.09 -9.52
C VAL A 74 6.28 4.47 -9.52
N ALA A 75 7.56 4.51 -9.89
CA ALA A 75 8.34 5.75 -9.94
C ALA A 75 7.97 6.58 -11.17
N THR A 76 6.96 7.45 -11.03
CA THR A 76 6.59 8.46 -12.06
C THR A 76 7.64 9.57 -12.09
N GLU A 77 8.31 9.76 -13.23
CA GLU A 77 9.08 10.97 -13.53
C GLU A 77 8.12 12.17 -13.63
N VAL A 78 8.50 13.33 -13.10
CA VAL A 78 7.65 14.53 -13.08
C VAL A 78 7.72 15.22 -14.45
N ALA A 79 6.57 15.58 -15.03
CA ALA A 79 6.51 16.23 -16.33
C ALA A 79 7.20 17.61 -16.36
N ASP A 80 7.96 17.89 -17.43
CA ASP A 80 8.72 19.14 -17.64
C ASP A 80 7.89 20.43 -17.47
N ALA A 81 6.60 20.35 -17.77
CA ALA A 81 5.65 21.45 -17.61
C ALA A 81 4.30 20.92 -17.16
N ILE A 82 3.82 21.41 -16.01
CA ILE A 82 2.50 21.10 -15.45
C ILE A 82 1.71 22.42 -15.40
N PRO A 83 0.49 22.48 -15.97
CA PRO A 83 -0.30 23.71 -16.00
C PRO A 83 -0.89 24.06 -14.62
N ASP A 84 -1.11 25.34 -14.35
CA ASP A 84 -1.70 25.85 -13.09
C ASP A 84 -3.10 25.26 -12.81
N SER A 85 -3.85 24.97 -13.88
CA SER A 85 -5.18 24.32 -13.85
C SER A 85 -5.32 23.27 -14.94
N PHE A 86 -6.10 22.24 -14.65
CA PHE A 86 -6.38 21.13 -15.57
C PHE A 86 -7.74 20.50 -15.25
N ASP A 87 -8.47 20.10 -16.29
CA ASP A 87 -9.70 19.31 -16.18
C ASP A 87 -9.69 18.19 -17.23
N ALA A 88 -9.79 16.94 -16.78
CA ALA A 88 -9.85 15.79 -17.69
C ALA A 88 -11.06 15.84 -18.63
N ARG A 89 -12.15 16.52 -18.25
CA ARG A 89 -13.38 16.66 -19.05
C ARG A 89 -13.16 17.53 -20.29
N ASP A 90 -12.27 18.52 -20.20
CA ASP A 90 -11.91 19.37 -21.33
C ASP A 90 -10.93 18.65 -22.27
N LYS A 91 -9.86 18.05 -21.72
CA LYS A 91 -8.82 17.36 -22.50
C LYS A 91 -9.37 16.12 -23.24
N TRP A 92 -10.24 15.35 -22.59
CA TRP A 92 -10.80 14.11 -23.12
C TRP A 92 -12.33 14.18 -23.20
N SER A 93 -12.85 15.28 -23.76
CA SER A 93 -14.28 15.56 -23.94
C SER A 93 -15.03 14.53 -24.79
N ASN A 94 -14.33 13.65 -25.51
CA ASN A 94 -14.89 12.48 -26.18
C ASN A 94 -15.27 11.35 -25.20
N CYS A 95 -14.68 11.28 -24.01
CA CYS A 95 -14.92 10.24 -23.02
C CYS A 95 -16.09 10.61 -22.09
N VAL A 96 -17.26 9.99 -22.32
CA VAL A 96 -18.50 10.35 -21.62
C VAL A 96 -18.52 9.90 -20.16
N SER A 97 -17.66 8.95 -19.78
CA SER A 97 -17.52 8.46 -18.40
C SER A 97 -16.94 9.51 -17.45
N ILE A 98 -16.06 10.40 -17.93
CA ILE A 98 -15.36 11.39 -17.09
C ILE A 98 -16.36 12.39 -16.50
N ASN A 99 -17.40 12.70 -17.27
CA ASN A 99 -18.49 13.60 -16.89
C ASN A 99 -19.56 12.91 -16.01
N ASN A 100 -19.49 11.59 -15.82
CA ASN A 100 -20.50 10.79 -15.15
C ASN A 100 -20.32 10.82 -13.63
N ILE A 101 -21.23 11.49 -12.93
CA ILE A 101 -21.40 11.41 -11.48
C ILE A 101 -22.40 10.28 -11.17
N ARG A 102 -22.02 9.36 -10.29
CA ARG A 102 -22.86 8.25 -9.83
C ARG A 102 -23.41 8.48 -8.41
N ASP A 103 -24.20 7.51 -7.93
CA ASP A 103 -24.68 7.44 -6.56
C ASP A 103 -24.49 6.01 -6.01
N GLN A 104 -23.80 5.91 -4.88
CA GLN A 104 -23.53 4.64 -4.19
C GLN A 104 -24.70 4.13 -3.32
N SER A 105 -25.79 4.90 -3.19
CA SER A 105 -26.97 4.57 -2.36
C SER A 105 -26.62 4.42 -0.85
N ASP A 106 -27.46 3.82 0.00
CA ASP A 106 -27.19 3.63 1.45
C ASP A 106 -26.19 2.45 1.69
N CYS A 107 -24.98 2.55 1.14
CA CYS A 107 -23.93 1.52 1.18
C CYS A 107 -22.52 2.16 1.09
N GLY A 108 -21.57 1.71 1.91
CA GLY A 108 -20.16 2.17 1.97
C GLY A 108 -19.28 1.67 0.81
N SER A 109 -19.83 1.57 -0.39
CA SER A 109 -19.18 1.05 -1.60
C SER A 109 -18.35 2.08 -2.37
N CYS A 110 -18.02 3.24 -1.79
CA CYS A 110 -17.26 4.32 -2.44
C CYS A 110 -15.96 3.84 -3.10
N TRP A 111 -15.22 2.93 -2.47
CA TRP A 111 -14.03 2.23 -2.99
C TRP A 111 -14.29 1.41 -4.27
N ALA A 112 -15.53 0.99 -4.51
CA ALA A 112 -15.94 0.30 -5.73
C ALA A 112 -16.45 1.29 -6.80
N PHE A 113 -16.88 2.49 -6.41
CA PHE A 113 -17.31 3.54 -7.32
C PHE A 113 -16.11 4.33 -7.87
N ALA A 114 -15.24 4.85 -7.01
CA ALA A 114 -14.08 5.63 -7.44
C ALA A 114 -13.14 4.80 -8.32
N ALA A 115 -12.84 3.55 -7.94
CA ALA A 115 -12.19 2.58 -8.80
C ALA A 115 -12.90 2.39 -10.15
N ALA A 116 -14.17 1.96 -10.17
CA ALA A 116 -14.87 1.66 -11.42
C ALA A 116 -15.05 2.89 -12.34
N GLU A 117 -15.20 4.08 -11.78
CA GLU A 117 -15.24 5.35 -12.52
C GLU A 117 -13.87 5.70 -13.11
N ALA A 118 -12.81 5.72 -12.31
CA ALA A 118 -11.46 6.03 -12.79
C ALA A 118 -10.97 5.00 -13.82
N ILE A 119 -11.29 3.72 -13.64
CA ILE A 119 -11.02 2.66 -14.61
C ILE A 119 -11.83 2.89 -15.90
N SER A 120 -13.11 3.28 -15.84
CA SER A 120 -13.91 3.62 -17.04
C SER A 120 -13.24 4.73 -17.84
N ASP A 121 -12.84 5.79 -17.15
CA ASP A 121 -12.20 6.98 -17.72
C ASP A 121 -10.87 6.62 -18.38
N ARG A 122 -10.00 5.88 -17.69
CA ARG A 122 -8.71 5.41 -18.21
C ARG A 122 -8.86 4.45 -19.38
N THR A 123 -9.86 3.57 -19.35
CA THR A 123 -10.17 2.65 -20.45
C THR A 123 -10.58 3.42 -21.71
N CYS A 124 -11.38 4.48 -21.57
CA CYS A 124 -11.71 5.36 -22.68
C CYS A 124 -10.51 6.20 -23.16
N ILE A 125 -9.74 6.79 -22.24
CA ILE A 125 -8.58 7.63 -22.55
C ILE A 125 -7.50 6.85 -23.31
N ALA A 126 -7.10 5.68 -22.79
CA ALA A 126 -6.04 4.87 -23.42
C ALA A 126 -6.48 4.25 -24.75
N SER A 127 -7.77 3.92 -24.89
CA SER A 127 -8.35 3.46 -26.17
C SER A 127 -8.70 4.59 -27.15
N ASN A 128 -8.35 5.85 -26.82
CA ASN A 128 -8.67 7.06 -27.58
C ASN A 128 -10.17 7.17 -27.97
N GLY A 129 -11.05 6.78 -27.05
CA GLY A 129 -12.50 6.80 -27.24
C GLY A 129 -13.12 5.57 -27.92
N ALA A 130 -12.34 4.55 -28.30
CA ALA A 130 -12.90 3.32 -28.86
C ALA A 130 -13.69 2.51 -27.81
N VAL A 131 -13.27 2.53 -26.55
CA VAL A 131 -13.91 1.81 -25.43
C VAL A 131 -14.53 2.81 -24.46
N ASN A 132 -15.60 3.47 -24.92
CA ASN A 132 -16.28 4.57 -24.24
C ASN A 132 -17.52 4.06 -23.48
N THR A 133 -17.30 3.35 -22.39
CA THR A 133 -18.36 2.66 -21.61
C THR A 133 -18.21 2.88 -20.10
N LEU A 134 -19.25 2.56 -19.34
CA LEU A 134 -19.25 2.59 -17.87
C LEU A 134 -19.02 1.17 -17.34
N LEU A 135 -17.97 0.98 -16.54
CA LEU A 135 -17.74 -0.28 -15.82
C LEU A 135 -18.56 -0.35 -14.53
N SER A 136 -18.90 -1.58 -14.15
CA SER A 136 -19.80 -1.89 -13.06
C SER A 136 -19.11 -1.81 -11.70
N SER A 137 -19.46 -0.79 -10.91
CA SER A 137 -19.19 -0.77 -9.47
C SER A 137 -19.94 -1.89 -8.73
N GLN A 138 -21.04 -2.41 -9.31
CA GLN A 138 -21.80 -3.51 -8.73
C GLN A 138 -21.05 -4.85 -8.79
N ASP A 139 -20.37 -5.11 -9.90
CA ASP A 139 -19.56 -6.31 -10.12
C ASP A 139 -18.36 -6.35 -9.17
N LEU A 140 -17.68 -5.20 -9.04
CA LEU A 140 -16.60 -5.00 -8.09
C LEU A 140 -17.07 -5.16 -6.62
N LEU A 141 -18.18 -4.50 -6.26
CA LEU A 141 -18.76 -4.54 -4.91
C LEU A 141 -19.16 -5.96 -4.47
N SER A 142 -19.83 -6.73 -5.33
CA SER A 142 -20.40 -8.02 -4.93
C SER A 142 -19.47 -9.22 -5.13
N CYS A 143 -18.55 -9.16 -6.10
CA CYS A 143 -17.72 -10.31 -6.47
C CYS A 143 -16.25 -10.23 -6.03
N CYS A 144 -15.73 -9.09 -5.55
CA CYS A 144 -14.34 -8.99 -5.10
C CYS A 144 -14.07 -9.69 -3.75
N VAL A 145 -13.90 -11.02 -3.77
CA VAL A 145 -13.82 -11.89 -2.58
C VAL A 145 -12.60 -12.82 -2.57
N GLY A 146 -12.32 -13.42 -1.41
CA GLY A 146 -11.28 -14.44 -1.24
C GLY A 146 -9.89 -13.87 -0.95
N VAL A 147 -8.84 -14.46 -1.53
CA VAL A 147 -7.43 -14.11 -1.23
C VAL A 147 -7.07 -12.68 -1.69
N LEU A 148 -7.82 -12.11 -2.63
CA LEU A 148 -7.77 -10.71 -3.04
C LEU A 148 -9.12 -10.03 -2.75
N SER A 149 -9.69 -10.29 -1.56
CA SER A 149 -10.90 -9.58 -1.12
C SER A 149 -10.63 -8.08 -1.07
N CYS A 150 -11.52 -7.28 -1.64
CA CYS A 150 -11.40 -5.84 -1.58
C CYS A 150 -11.71 -5.29 -0.17
N GLY A 151 -12.46 -6.02 0.66
CA GLY A 151 -12.85 -5.57 1.99
C GLY A 151 -14.05 -6.35 2.52
N ASN A 152 -15.05 -5.62 3.02
CA ASN A 152 -16.34 -6.18 3.46
C ASN A 152 -17.53 -5.43 2.80
N GLY A 153 -17.43 -5.16 1.50
CA GLY A 153 -18.54 -4.69 0.67
C GLY A 153 -19.07 -3.30 1.08
N CYS A 154 -20.32 -3.26 1.53
CA CYS A 154 -20.99 -2.04 2.00
C CYS A 154 -20.49 -1.51 3.36
N GLU A 155 -19.58 -2.20 4.06
CA GLU A 155 -18.83 -1.63 5.20
C GLU A 155 -17.55 -0.90 4.77
N GLY A 156 -17.12 -1.08 3.52
CA GLY A 156 -15.88 -0.51 2.98
C GLY A 156 -14.90 -1.53 2.40
N GLY A 157 -13.83 -1.01 1.80
CA GLY A 157 -12.77 -1.77 1.15
C GLY A 157 -11.56 -0.93 0.76
N TYR A 158 -10.44 -1.60 0.50
CA TYR A 158 -9.15 -1.01 0.20
C TYR A 158 -9.03 -0.67 -1.30
N PRO A 159 -8.86 0.61 -1.69
CA PRO A 159 -8.74 1.04 -3.08
C PRO A 159 -7.79 0.19 -3.94
N ILE A 160 -6.54 -0.01 -3.51
CA ILE A 160 -5.53 -0.76 -4.28
C ILE A 160 -5.95 -2.21 -4.59
N GLN A 161 -6.82 -2.83 -3.78
CA GLN A 161 -7.32 -4.18 -4.05
C GLN A 161 -8.37 -4.21 -5.16
N ALA A 162 -9.13 -3.12 -5.36
CA ALA A 162 -10.06 -3.00 -6.49
C ALA A 162 -9.34 -3.00 -7.83
N TRP A 163 -8.24 -2.25 -7.96
CA TRP A 163 -7.39 -2.26 -9.15
C TRP A 163 -6.72 -3.62 -9.36
N LYS A 164 -6.19 -4.24 -8.30
CA LYS A 164 -5.60 -5.60 -8.35
C LYS A 164 -6.64 -6.68 -8.69
N TRP A 165 -7.90 -6.49 -8.31
CA TRP A 165 -9.02 -7.34 -8.73
C TRP A 165 -9.35 -7.17 -10.20
N TRP A 166 -9.47 -5.93 -10.69
CA TRP A 166 -9.71 -5.61 -12.09
C TRP A 166 -8.65 -6.18 -13.04
N VAL A 167 -7.36 -6.14 -12.64
CA VAL A 167 -6.27 -6.80 -13.38
C VAL A 167 -6.46 -8.32 -13.47
N LYS A 168 -6.90 -8.99 -12.39
CA LYS A 168 -6.94 -10.46 -12.31
C LYS A 168 -8.25 -11.12 -12.76
N HIS A 169 -9.37 -10.41 -12.67
CA HIS A 169 -10.71 -10.96 -12.88
C HIS A 169 -11.59 -10.12 -13.81
N GLY A 170 -11.18 -8.89 -14.11
CA GLY A 170 -11.95 -7.92 -14.87
C GLY A 170 -13.25 -7.45 -14.19
N LEU A 171 -13.82 -6.39 -14.73
CA LEU A 171 -15.13 -5.84 -14.36
C LEU A 171 -16.03 -5.84 -15.59
N VAL A 172 -17.30 -6.23 -15.45
CA VAL A 172 -18.26 -6.08 -16.57
C VAL A 172 -18.75 -4.64 -16.70
N THR A 173 -19.41 -4.30 -17.81
CA THR A 173 -20.10 -3.02 -17.96
C THR A 173 -21.27 -2.89 -16.99
N GLY A 174 -21.60 -1.66 -16.57
CA GLY A 174 -22.69 -1.40 -15.65
C GLY A 174 -22.88 0.08 -15.32
N GLY A 175 -24.09 0.59 -15.58
CA GLY A 175 -24.51 1.94 -15.21
C GLY A 175 -25.07 2.04 -13.79
N SER A 176 -25.63 3.21 -13.49
CA SER A 176 -26.34 3.52 -12.24
C SER A 176 -27.59 2.66 -12.04
N TYR A 177 -28.19 2.75 -10.85
CA TYR A 177 -29.46 2.08 -10.53
C TYR A 177 -30.57 2.36 -11.55
N GLU A 178 -31.44 1.36 -11.75
CA GLU A 178 -32.51 1.28 -12.78
C GLU A 178 -32.08 1.42 -14.25
N SER A 179 -30.89 1.96 -14.55
CA SER A 179 -30.38 2.01 -15.92
C SER A 179 -30.27 0.60 -16.48
N GLN A 180 -30.83 0.36 -17.68
CA GLN A 180 -30.66 -0.91 -18.39
C GLN A 180 -29.32 -0.94 -19.16
N PHE A 181 -28.30 -0.25 -18.63
CA PHE A 181 -27.02 -0.03 -19.31
C PHE A 181 -25.94 -0.99 -18.77
N GLY A 182 -25.38 -1.77 -19.68
CA GLY A 182 -24.33 -2.74 -19.40
C GLY A 182 -24.84 -4.02 -18.72
N CYS A 183 -23.94 -4.99 -18.60
CA CYS A 183 -24.21 -6.32 -18.06
C CYS A 183 -24.73 -6.30 -16.61
N LYS A 184 -24.12 -5.50 -15.72
CA LYS A 184 -24.51 -5.37 -14.30
C LYS A 184 -24.69 -3.91 -13.88
N PRO A 185 -25.87 -3.32 -14.08
CA PRO A 185 -26.25 -2.07 -13.44
C PRO A 185 -26.20 -2.18 -11.90
N TYR A 186 -26.04 -1.05 -11.20
CA TYR A 186 -26.07 -1.01 -9.74
C TYR A 186 -27.42 -1.44 -9.17
N SER A 187 -27.45 -2.34 -8.18
CA SER A 187 -28.71 -2.93 -7.68
C SER A 187 -29.27 -2.28 -6.41
N ILE A 188 -28.49 -1.42 -5.74
CA ILE A 188 -28.94 -0.73 -4.52
C ILE A 188 -29.59 0.61 -4.92
N ALA A 189 -30.84 0.82 -4.49
CA ALA A 189 -31.63 1.97 -4.88
C ALA A 189 -31.15 3.28 -4.23
N PRO A 190 -31.00 4.38 -5.01
CA PRO A 190 -30.98 5.74 -4.46
C PRO A 190 -32.26 5.97 -3.64
N CYS A 191 -32.17 6.84 -2.65
CA CYS A 191 -33.23 7.00 -1.67
C CYS A 191 -33.21 8.41 -1.04
N GLY A 192 -34.34 8.84 -0.50
CA GLY A 192 -34.44 10.10 0.25
C GLY A 192 -34.18 11.39 -0.56
N GLN A 193 -34.14 11.30 -1.89
CA GLN A 193 -33.86 12.42 -2.79
C GLN A 193 -34.82 12.45 -3.99
N THR A 194 -35.06 13.66 -4.52
CA THR A 194 -35.58 13.84 -5.88
C THR A 194 -34.41 14.11 -6.83
N VAL A 195 -34.22 13.25 -7.83
CA VAL A 195 -33.15 13.34 -8.84
C VAL A 195 -33.80 13.39 -10.22
N ASN A 196 -33.53 14.43 -11.01
CA ASN A 196 -34.10 14.62 -12.35
C ASN A 196 -35.64 14.48 -12.44
N GLY A 197 -36.35 14.85 -11.37
CA GLY A 197 -37.81 14.74 -11.26
C GLY A 197 -38.34 13.39 -10.74
N VAL A 198 -37.49 12.38 -10.58
CA VAL A 198 -37.83 11.10 -9.92
C VAL A 198 -37.59 11.26 -8.41
N THR A 199 -38.64 11.11 -7.60
CA THR A 199 -38.53 11.09 -6.13
C THR A 199 -38.38 9.66 -5.64
N TRP A 200 -37.21 9.34 -5.11
CA TRP A 200 -36.89 8.03 -4.56
C TRP A 200 -37.52 7.82 -3.18
N PRO A 201 -37.84 6.57 -2.78
CA PRO A 201 -38.47 6.27 -1.49
C PRO A 201 -37.58 6.62 -0.28
N LYS A 202 -38.17 6.65 0.92
CA LYS A 202 -37.42 6.85 2.18
C LYS A 202 -36.32 5.79 2.33
N CYS A 203 -35.10 6.23 2.61
CA CYS A 203 -33.95 5.36 2.80
C CYS A 203 -34.12 4.32 3.93
N PRO A 204 -33.72 3.04 3.74
CA PRO A 204 -33.82 1.95 4.73
C PRO A 204 -33.26 2.26 6.12
N GLU A 205 -33.88 1.76 7.18
CA GLU A 205 -33.45 2.09 8.55
C GLU A 205 -32.12 1.41 8.92
N ASP A 206 -31.90 0.18 8.46
CA ASP A 206 -30.60 -0.52 8.47
C ASP A 206 -29.74 -0.19 7.22
N THR A 207 -28.44 -0.52 7.23
CA THR A 207 -27.59 -0.41 6.02
C THR A 207 -27.91 -1.57 5.08
N GLU A 208 -28.00 -1.31 3.77
CA GLU A 208 -28.29 -2.37 2.79
C GLU A 208 -27.16 -3.41 2.78
N PRO A 209 -27.46 -4.72 2.91
CA PRO A 209 -26.44 -5.75 2.93
C PRO A 209 -25.77 -5.86 1.55
N THR A 210 -24.45 -6.07 1.55
CA THR A 210 -23.67 -6.27 0.31
C THR A 210 -24.36 -7.28 -0.61
N PRO A 211 -24.77 -6.88 -1.84
CA PRO A 211 -25.41 -7.79 -2.77
C PRO A 211 -24.54 -9.01 -3.05
N LYS A 212 -25.13 -10.20 -3.19
CA LYS A 212 -24.37 -11.42 -3.47
C LYS A 212 -23.72 -11.36 -4.84
N CYS A 213 -22.52 -11.91 -4.98
CA CYS A 213 -21.96 -12.16 -6.31
C CYS A 213 -22.89 -13.09 -7.10
N VAL A 214 -23.23 -12.69 -8.32
CA VAL A 214 -23.94 -13.49 -9.31
C VAL A 214 -23.17 -13.34 -10.61
N GLU A 215 -22.61 -14.43 -11.14
CA GLU A 215 -21.77 -14.41 -12.35
C GLU A 215 -22.60 -14.44 -13.64
N ALA A 216 -23.58 -13.54 -13.72
CA ALA A 216 -24.47 -13.35 -14.86
C ALA A 216 -24.75 -11.85 -15.05
N CYS A 217 -25.18 -11.47 -16.26
CA CYS A 217 -25.74 -10.14 -16.52
C CYS A 217 -27.18 -10.06 -15.97
N THR A 218 -27.52 -8.92 -15.37
CA THR A 218 -28.80 -8.69 -14.68
C THR A 218 -29.72 -7.71 -15.41
N SER A 219 -29.21 -7.02 -16.43
CA SER A 219 -29.99 -6.25 -17.42
C SER A 219 -31.04 -7.12 -18.14
N ASN A 220 -32.30 -6.66 -18.23
CA ASN A 220 -33.43 -7.46 -18.72
C ASN A 220 -33.28 -7.99 -20.15
N ASN A 221 -33.00 -9.30 -20.33
CA ASN A 221 -33.21 -10.15 -21.52
C ASN A 221 -32.79 -9.62 -22.92
N THR A 222 -32.05 -8.50 -22.99
CA THR A 222 -31.77 -7.77 -24.24
C THR A 222 -30.32 -7.34 -24.37
N TYR A 223 -29.52 -7.48 -23.31
CA TYR A 223 -28.09 -7.26 -23.37
C TYR A 223 -27.43 -8.45 -24.12
N PRO A 224 -26.69 -8.21 -25.22
CA PRO A 224 -26.30 -9.28 -26.15
C PRO A 224 -25.05 -10.06 -25.70
N THR A 225 -24.30 -9.53 -24.73
CA THR A 225 -23.01 -10.07 -24.29
C THR A 225 -23.18 -10.87 -23.01
N GLY A 226 -22.59 -12.07 -22.94
CA GLY A 226 -22.57 -12.88 -21.71
C GLY A 226 -21.56 -12.33 -20.68
N TYR A 227 -21.78 -12.64 -19.40
CA TYR A 227 -21.01 -12.06 -18.28
C TYR A 227 -19.48 -12.18 -18.42
N LEU A 228 -18.97 -13.33 -18.87
CA LEU A 228 -17.52 -13.52 -19.06
C LEU A 228 -17.00 -12.85 -20.34
N GLN A 229 -17.85 -12.68 -21.34
CA GLN A 229 -17.52 -11.99 -22.60
C GLN A 229 -17.54 -10.46 -22.45
N ASP A 230 -18.23 -9.95 -21.43
CA ASP A 230 -18.36 -8.52 -21.12
C ASP A 230 -17.26 -8.02 -20.17
N LYS A 231 -16.27 -8.85 -19.80
CA LYS A 231 -15.23 -8.50 -18.84
C LYS A 231 -14.17 -7.57 -19.43
N HIS A 232 -14.03 -6.39 -18.82
CA HIS A 232 -12.98 -5.41 -19.06
C HIS A 232 -11.85 -5.58 -18.04
N PHE A 233 -10.60 -5.75 -18.48
CA PHE A 233 -9.44 -6.06 -17.63
C PHE A 233 -8.40 -4.93 -17.61
N GLY A 234 -7.54 -4.97 -16.59
CA GLY A 234 -6.37 -4.11 -16.45
C GLY A 234 -5.07 -4.86 -16.75
N ALA A 235 -4.09 -4.16 -17.34
CA ALA A 235 -2.73 -4.66 -17.50
C ALA A 235 -1.90 -4.47 -16.21
N THR A 236 -2.13 -3.37 -15.49
CA THR A 236 -1.38 -3.01 -14.27
C THR A 236 -2.27 -2.33 -13.22
N ALA A 237 -1.83 -2.40 -11.96
CA ALA A 237 -2.41 -1.72 -10.81
C ALA A 237 -1.28 -1.30 -9.84
N TYR A 238 -1.26 -0.04 -9.41
CA TYR A 238 -0.15 0.56 -8.66
C TYR A 238 -0.59 1.71 -7.75
N GLY A 239 0.24 2.03 -6.75
CA GLY A 239 0.18 3.27 -5.99
C GLY A 239 0.85 4.40 -6.77
N VAL A 240 0.30 5.61 -6.67
CA VAL A 240 0.85 6.82 -7.30
C VAL A 240 1.76 7.53 -6.29
N GLY A 241 2.89 8.07 -6.74
CA GLY A 241 3.84 8.76 -5.87
C GLY A 241 3.20 9.90 -5.05
N LYS A 242 3.50 9.94 -3.75
CA LYS A 242 2.84 10.77 -2.71
C LYS A 242 3.09 12.30 -2.83
N LYS A 243 3.68 12.76 -3.93
CA LYS A 243 3.92 14.18 -4.23
C LYS A 243 2.85 14.73 -5.19
N VAL A 244 2.44 15.98 -4.98
CA VAL A 244 1.45 16.68 -5.84
C VAL A 244 1.82 16.58 -7.32
N GLU A 245 3.09 16.82 -7.64
CA GLU A 245 3.59 16.87 -9.01
C GLU A 245 3.55 15.49 -9.70
N GLN A 246 3.64 14.40 -8.91
CA GLN A 246 3.51 13.03 -9.41
C GLN A 246 2.04 12.67 -9.65
N ILE A 247 1.13 13.04 -8.74
CA ILE A 247 -0.33 12.88 -8.92
C ILE A 247 -0.81 13.71 -10.12
N GLN A 248 -0.35 14.95 -10.27
CA GLN A 248 -0.61 15.77 -11.47
C GLN A 248 -0.08 15.11 -12.74
N THR A 249 1.16 14.60 -12.73
CA THR A 249 1.76 13.95 -13.93
C THR A 249 1.00 12.68 -14.32
N GLU A 250 0.62 11.85 -13.35
CA GLU A 250 -0.20 10.65 -13.57
C GLU A 250 -1.56 11.01 -14.20
N ILE A 251 -2.22 12.06 -13.71
CA ILE A 251 -3.48 12.56 -14.28
C ILE A 251 -3.27 13.21 -15.66
N LEU A 252 -2.16 13.92 -15.91
CA LEU A 252 -1.81 14.45 -17.24
C LEU A 252 -1.63 13.33 -18.26
N ALA A 253 -0.89 12.27 -17.90
CA ALA A 253 -0.49 11.20 -18.81
C ALA A 253 -1.61 10.20 -19.07
N HIS A 254 -2.28 9.74 -18.01
CA HIS A 254 -3.16 8.57 -18.07
C HIS A 254 -4.62 8.86 -17.67
N GLY A 255 -4.88 10.00 -17.03
CA GLY A 255 -6.23 10.43 -16.65
C GLY A 255 -6.58 10.18 -15.18
N PRO A 256 -7.86 10.31 -14.80
CA PRO A 256 -8.30 10.35 -13.41
C PRO A 256 -7.78 9.21 -12.53
N VAL A 257 -7.52 9.51 -11.26
CA VAL A 257 -7.02 8.57 -10.24
C VAL A 257 -8.04 8.38 -9.12
N GLU A 258 -8.00 7.24 -8.45
CA GLU A 258 -8.74 7.04 -7.20
C GLU A 258 -7.88 7.48 -6.00
N VAL A 259 -8.52 8.10 -5.01
CA VAL A 259 -7.94 8.49 -3.72
C VAL A 259 -8.93 8.15 -2.61
N ALA A 260 -8.46 8.14 -1.36
CA ALA A 260 -9.31 8.06 -0.18
C ALA A 260 -8.89 9.07 0.91
N PHE A 261 -9.86 9.60 1.66
CA PHE A 261 -9.66 10.64 2.67
C PHE A 261 -10.65 10.51 3.82
N THR A 262 -10.33 11.10 4.96
CA THR A 262 -11.22 11.19 6.13
C THR A 262 -12.32 12.22 5.87
N VAL A 263 -13.58 11.81 6.01
CA VAL A 263 -14.75 12.71 5.94
C VAL A 263 -15.15 13.16 7.33
N TYR A 264 -15.36 14.46 7.47
CA TYR A 264 -15.79 15.13 8.70
C TYR A 264 -17.23 15.67 8.55
N GLU A 265 -17.86 16.08 9.66
CA GLU A 265 -19.23 16.61 9.70
C GLU A 265 -19.44 17.86 8.84
N ASP A 266 -18.41 18.70 8.70
CA ASP A 266 -18.44 19.89 7.88
C ASP A 266 -18.35 19.57 6.38
N PHE A 267 -17.47 18.64 5.96
CA PHE A 267 -17.40 18.18 4.57
C PHE A 267 -18.75 17.74 4.01
N TYR A 268 -19.54 17.01 4.80
CA TYR A 268 -20.91 16.62 4.44
C TYR A 268 -21.76 17.84 4.04
N GLN A 269 -21.61 18.98 4.71
CA GLN A 269 -22.34 20.23 4.45
C GLN A 269 -21.77 21.05 3.28
N TYR A 270 -20.72 20.61 2.58
CA TYR A 270 -20.12 21.33 1.45
C TYR A 270 -21.12 21.70 0.33
N LYS A 271 -20.99 22.94 -0.18
CA LYS A 271 -21.73 23.44 -1.35
C LYS A 271 -20.83 23.91 -2.49
N THR A 272 -19.82 24.73 -2.20
CA THR A 272 -18.96 25.35 -3.22
C THR A 272 -17.69 25.94 -2.60
N GLY A 273 -16.67 26.17 -3.42
CA GLY A 273 -15.35 26.69 -3.02
C GLY A 273 -14.31 25.58 -2.80
N VAL A 274 -13.19 25.92 -2.18
CA VAL A 274 -12.10 24.97 -1.89
C VAL A 274 -12.22 24.50 -0.43
N TYR A 275 -12.67 23.25 -0.26
CA TYR A 275 -12.79 22.62 1.05
C TYR A 275 -11.43 22.50 1.75
N VAL A 276 -11.45 22.84 3.04
CA VAL A 276 -10.46 22.52 4.06
C VAL A 276 -11.25 22.19 5.32
N HIS A 277 -10.83 21.20 6.10
CA HIS A 277 -11.49 20.89 7.36
C HIS A 277 -11.43 22.09 8.31
N THR A 278 -12.56 22.39 8.95
CA THR A 278 -12.79 23.62 9.72
C THR A 278 -13.41 23.31 11.09
N ALA A 279 -14.34 22.36 11.17
CA ALA A 279 -14.96 21.95 12.44
C ALA A 279 -15.76 20.63 12.35
N GLY A 280 -16.06 20.06 13.51
CA GLY A 280 -16.91 18.87 13.63
C GLY A 280 -16.13 17.56 13.54
N LYS A 281 -16.80 16.45 13.85
CA LYS A 281 -16.14 15.15 14.05
C LYS A 281 -15.84 14.43 12.75
N SER A 282 -14.80 13.59 12.78
CA SER A 282 -14.61 12.53 11.78
C SER A 282 -15.82 11.58 11.79
N LEU A 283 -16.35 11.28 10.61
CA LEU A 283 -17.51 10.40 10.39
C LEU A 283 -17.13 9.05 9.79
N GLY A 284 -16.00 8.96 9.10
CA GLY A 284 -15.56 7.75 8.41
C GLY A 284 -14.53 8.05 7.32
N GLY A 285 -14.10 7.02 6.60
CA GLY A 285 -13.34 7.16 5.37
C GLY A 285 -14.24 7.28 4.15
N HIS A 286 -13.71 7.88 3.08
CA HIS A 286 -14.41 7.96 1.79
C HIS A 286 -13.42 7.87 0.63
N ALA A 287 -13.80 7.18 -0.44
CA ALA A 287 -12.99 7.04 -1.65
C ALA A 287 -13.66 7.77 -2.83
N VAL A 288 -12.87 8.51 -3.60
CA VAL A 288 -13.32 9.48 -4.62
C VAL A 288 -12.35 9.56 -5.78
N LYS A 289 -12.77 10.16 -6.89
CA LYS A 289 -12.01 10.26 -8.14
C LYS A 289 -11.45 11.67 -8.35
N ILE A 290 -10.13 11.85 -8.31
CA ILE A 290 -9.50 13.12 -8.73
C ILE A 290 -9.38 13.12 -10.26
N LEU A 291 -9.92 14.17 -10.89
CA LEU A 291 -9.93 14.34 -12.35
C LEU A 291 -9.25 15.64 -12.83
N GLY A 292 -8.71 16.45 -11.92
CA GLY A 292 -8.03 17.70 -12.28
C GLY A 292 -7.60 18.52 -11.07
N TRP A 293 -7.23 19.78 -11.31
CA TRP A 293 -6.80 20.74 -10.30
C TRP A 293 -6.95 22.18 -10.80
N GLY A 294 -6.76 23.14 -9.91
CA GLY A 294 -6.63 24.54 -10.27
C GLY A 294 -6.12 25.40 -9.13
N VAL A 295 -6.39 26.69 -9.25
CA VAL A 295 -6.14 27.72 -8.25
C VAL A 295 -7.37 28.64 -8.20
N ASP A 296 -8.01 28.76 -7.04
CA ASP A 296 -9.14 29.68 -6.81
C ASP A 296 -8.71 30.79 -5.86
N ASN A 297 -8.69 32.04 -6.34
CA ASN A 297 -8.25 33.23 -5.61
C ASN A 297 -6.88 33.07 -4.89
N GLY A 298 -5.96 32.30 -5.49
CA GLY A 298 -4.63 31.97 -4.94
C GLY A 298 -4.55 30.64 -4.19
N THR A 299 -5.69 29.99 -3.91
CA THR A 299 -5.76 28.71 -3.19
C THR A 299 -5.67 27.54 -4.15
N PRO A 300 -4.62 26.69 -4.12
CA PRO A 300 -4.51 25.52 -4.97
C PRO A 300 -5.51 24.44 -4.55
N TYR A 301 -6.20 23.81 -5.51
CA TYR A 301 -7.19 22.77 -5.23
C TYR A 301 -7.05 21.55 -6.16
N TRP A 302 -7.48 20.38 -5.71
CA TRP A 302 -7.85 19.23 -6.53
C TRP A 302 -9.31 19.32 -6.95
N LEU A 303 -9.62 18.98 -8.20
CA LEU A 303 -10.98 18.82 -8.72
C LEU A 303 -11.38 17.34 -8.58
N VAL A 304 -12.45 17.08 -7.84
CA VAL A 304 -12.79 15.73 -7.40
C VAL A 304 -14.27 15.43 -7.69
N ALA A 305 -14.55 14.24 -8.21
CA ALA A 305 -15.90 13.70 -8.39
C ALA A 305 -16.30 12.85 -7.17
N ASN A 306 -17.52 13.05 -6.67
CA ASN A 306 -18.09 12.35 -5.52
C ASN A 306 -19.23 11.41 -5.94
N SER A 307 -19.34 10.25 -5.30
CA SER A 307 -20.35 9.20 -5.53
C SER A 307 -21.67 9.43 -4.78
N TRP A 308 -22.04 10.69 -4.51
CA TRP A 308 -23.23 11.09 -3.74
C TRP A 308 -24.29 11.84 -4.57
N ASN A 309 -24.35 11.54 -5.87
CA ASN A 309 -25.32 12.10 -6.83
C ASN A 309 -25.09 13.59 -7.18
N VAL A 310 -25.68 14.05 -8.29
CA VAL A 310 -25.50 15.42 -8.82
C VAL A 310 -26.15 16.53 -7.97
N ASN A 311 -26.90 16.16 -6.93
CA ASN A 311 -27.58 17.08 -6.02
C ASN A 311 -26.69 17.58 -4.86
N TRP A 312 -25.53 16.95 -4.63
CA TRP A 312 -24.58 17.34 -3.58
C TRP A 312 -23.45 18.20 -4.15
N GLY A 313 -22.90 19.12 -3.35
CA GLY A 313 -21.74 19.95 -3.74
C GLY A 313 -21.92 20.72 -5.07
N GLU A 314 -20.84 20.81 -5.83
CA GLU A 314 -20.78 21.51 -7.12
C GLU A 314 -21.26 20.60 -8.27
N LYS A 315 -22.53 20.19 -8.22
CA LYS A 315 -23.18 19.22 -9.13
C LYS A 315 -22.60 17.80 -9.07
N GLY A 316 -22.31 17.32 -7.86
CA GLY A 316 -21.64 16.04 -7.59
C GLY A 316 -20.11 16.13 -7.54
N TYR A 317 -19.54 17.28 -7.90
CA TYR A 317 -18.12 17.57 -7.75
C TYR A 317 -17.84 18.33 -6.45
N PHE A 318 -16.60 18.31 -6.03
CA PHE A 318 -16.08 19.25 -5.04
C PHE A 318 -14.64 19.64 -5.39
N ARG A 319 -14.17 20.69 -4.73
CA ARG A 319 -12.77 21.09 -4.75
C ARG A 319 -12.25 21.05 -3.33
N ILE A 320 -11.05 20.51 -3.14
CA ILE A 320 -10.37 20.32 -1.85
C ILE A 320 -8.94 20.86 -1.97
N ILE A 321 -8.43 21.47 -0.90
CA ILE A 321 -7.12 22.13 -0.94
C ILE A 321 -5.98 21.13 -1.21
N ARG A 322 -4.94 21.58 -1.94
CA ARG A 322 -3.89 20.75 -2.57
C ARG A 322 -2.49 21.15 -2.10
N GLY A 323 -1.61 20.17 -1.92
CA GLY A 323 -0.22 20.35 -1.48
C GLY A 323 0.00 20.27 0.03
N LEU A 324 -0.92 19.60 0.73
CA LEU A 324 -1.03 19.58 2.18
C LEU A 324 -1.39 18.18 2.73
N ASN A 325 -1.67 17.23 1.84
CA ASN A 325 -2.31 15.95 2.15
C ASN A 325 -3.61 16.10 2.98
N GLU A 326 -4.46 17.06 2.58
CA GLU A 326 -5.72 17.38 3.26
C GLU A 326 -6.58 16.13 3.50
N CYS A 327 -6.98 15.91 4.76
CA CYS A 327 -7.70 14.71 5.19
C CYS A 327 -7.06 13.35 4.78
N GLY A 328 -5.78 13.32 4.37
CA GLY A 328 -5.09 12.13 3.85
C GLY A 328 -5.17 11.90 2.33
N ILE A 329 -5.74 12.83 1.56
CA ILE A 329 -6.13 12.59 0.15
C ILE A 329 -4.97 12.38 -0.84
N GLU A 330 -3.75 12.82 -0.51
CA GLU A 330 -2.58 12.74 -1.42
C GLU A 330 -1.74 11.48 -1.16
N HIS A 331 -1.83 10.88 0.04
CA HIS A 331 -1.09 9.66 0.40
C HIS A 331 -1.79 8.34 0.00
N SER A 332 -3.03 8.42 -0.47
CA SER A 332 -3.90 7.28 -0.78
C SER A 332 -4.08 7.04 -2.29
N ALA A 333 -3.43 7.83 -3.14
CA ALA A 333 -3.62 7.79 -4.59
C ALA A 333 -3.23 6.44 -5.22
N VAL A 334 -4.15 5.85 -6.00
CA VAL A 334 -3.99 4.57 -6.69
C VAL A 334 -4.53 4.63 -8.11
N ALA A 335 -3.93 3.81 -8.97
CA ALA A 335 -4.12 3.86 -10.42
C ALA A 335 -3.80 2.51 -11.08
N GLY A 336 -3.91 2.48 -12.40
CA GLY A 336 -3.65 1.32 -13.24
C GLY A 336 -3.79 1.67 -14.72
N LEU A 337 -3.35 0.76 -15.60
CA LEU A 337 -3.51 0.90 -17.06
C LEU A 337 -4.37 -0.25 -17.61
N PRO A 338 -5.28 0.01 -18.57
CA PRO A 338 -6.19 -0.99 -19.13
C PRO A 338 -5.48 -2.00 -20.03
N ASP A 339 -5.94 -3.25 -20.02
CA ASP A 339 -5.54 -4.23 -21.04
C ASP A 339 -6.31 -3.95 -22.34
N LEU A 340 -5.67 -3.21 -23.26
CA LEU A 340 -6.25 -2.88 -24.57
C LEU A 340 -6.18 -4.03 -25.57
N ASP A 341 -5.33 -5.04 -25.35
CA ASP A 341 -5.18 -6.20 -26.24
C ASP A 341 -6.44 -7.10 -26.22
N LEU A 342 -7.35 -6.87 -25.27
CA LEU A 342 -8.68 -7.48 -25.22
C LEU A 342 -9.72 -6.77 -26.10
N TYR A 343 -9.68 -5.43 -26.20
CA TYR A 343 -10.66 -4.68 -27.01
C TYR A 343 -10.26 -4.59 -28.48
N CYS A 344 -8.96 -4.50 -28.77
CA CYS A 344 -8.38 -4.55 -30.12
C CYS A 344 -8.56 -5.92 -30.82
N LYS A 345 -9.22 -6.89 -30.17
CA LYS A 345 -9.73 -8.13 -30.80
C LYS A 345 -11.00 -7.89 -31.60
N ASN A 346 -11.87 -6.99 -31.15
CA ASN A 346 -13.23 -6.80 -31.69
C ASN A 346 -13.44 -5.47 -32.43
N ASP A 347 -12.81 -4.36 -32.01
CA ASP A 347 -12.76 -3.17 -32.86
C ASP A 347 -11.46 -3.12 -33.67
N ILE A 348 -11.59 -2.78 -34.95
CA ILE A 348 -10.56 -3.08 -35.95
C ILE A 348 -9.56 -1.92 -36.02
N ALA A 349 -8.62 -1.94 -35.07
CA ALA A 349 -7.24 -1.57 -35.38
C ALA A 349 -6.79 -2.48 -36.55
N LYS A 350 -6.89 -1.97 -37.79
CA LYS A 350 -6.52 -2.72 -38.98
C LYS A 350 -5.04 -3.02 -38.85
N PRO A 351 -4.67 -4.31 -38.72
CA PRO A 351 -3.34 -4.66 -38.26
C PRO A 351 -2.31 -4.20 -39.28
N VAL A 352 -1.16 -3.76 -38.78
CA VAL A 352 0.02 -3.74 -39.63
C VAL A 352 0.35 -5.20 -39.89
N LEU A 353 0.14 -5.62 -41.13
CA LEU A 353 0.58 -6.91 -41.65
C LEU A 353 2.06 -6.77 -41.93
N ILE A 354 2.86 -7.44 -41.12
CA ILE A 354 4.32 -7.38 -41.18
C ILE A 354 4.79 -8.64 -41.89
N THR A 355 4.95 -8.54 -43.20
CA THR A 355 5.48 -9.64 -44.01
C THR A 355 7.00 -9.62 -43.96
N ASP A 356 7.59 -10.66 -43.38
CA ASP A 356 9.03 -10.84 -43.30
C ASP A 356 9.66 -11.27 -44.64
N GLN A 357 10.98 -11.35 -44.65
CA GLN A 357 11.78 -11.81 -45.78
C GLN A 357 11.55 -13.28 -46.18
N LEU A 358 10.94 -14.09 -45.33
CA LEU A 358 10.50 -15.47 -45.60
C LEU A 358 9.06 -15.52 -46.13
N GLN A 359 8.45 -14.37 -46.41
CA GLN A 359 7.04 -14.16 -46.82
C GLN A 359 6.00 -14.53 -45.76
N ARG A 360 6.41 -14.62 -44.50
CA ARG A 360 5.51 -14.91 -43.37
C ARG A 360 4.93 -13.60 -42.88
N THR A 361 3.63 -13.55 -42.66
CA THR A 361 2.94 -12.31 -42.29
C THR A 361 2.47 -12.37 -40.86
N GLU A 362 3.09 -11.59 -39.99
CA GLU A 362 2.65 -11.39 -38.61
C GLU A 362 1.57 -10.30 -38.54
N ARG A 363 0.60 -10.47 -37.63
CA ARG A 363 -0.50 -9.52 -37.40
C ARG A 363 -0.20 -8.66 -36.16
N VAL A 364 0.27 -7.42 -36.34
CA VAL A 364 0.42 -6.47 -35.23
C VAL A 364 -0.81 -5.57 -35.15
N ALA A 365 -1.55 -5.67 -34.04
CA ALA A 365 -2.76 -4.86 -33.77
C ALA A 365 -2.53 -3.75 -32.73
N ASN A 366 -1.55 -3.93 -31.83
CA ASN A 366 -1.13 -2.99 -30.79
C ASN A 366 0.35 -3.27 -30.44
N ALA A 367 1.12 -2.24 -30.07
CA ALA A 367 2.42 -2.29 -29.36
C ALA A 367 3.14 -0.92 -29.32
N ASP A 368 3.87 -0.63 -28.24
CA ASP A 368 4.69 0.59 -28.09
C ASP A 368 6.07 0.50 -28.78
N GLU A 369 6.84 -0.55 -28.47
CA GLU A 369 8.10 -0.89 -29.15
C GLU A 369 8.00 -2.32 -29.71
N GLN A 370 8.39 -2.53 -30.97
CA GLN A 370 8.50 -3.87 -31.57
C GLN A 370 9.85 -4.02 -32.28
N ARG A 371 10.65 -5.00 -31.83
CA ARG A 371 11.94 -5.34 -32.45
C ARG A 371 11.73 -6.41 -33.52
N PHE A 372 12.20 -6.09 -34.73
CA PHE A 372 12.27 -7.01 -35.86
C PHE A 372 13.70 -7.12 -36.35
N TYR A 373 14.05 -8.29 -36.87
CA TYR A 373 15.43 -8.66 -37.18
C TYR A 373 15.57 -9.05 -38.66
N PHE A 374 16.57 -8.49 -39.34
CA PHE A 374 16.89 -8.83 -40.73
C PHE A 374 17.79 -10.06 -40.80
N ILE A 375 17.19 -11.24 -40.68
CA ILE A 375 17.88 -12.52 -40.43
C ILE A 375 18.64 -13.11 -41.64
N ALA A 376 18.91 -12.32 -42.68
CA ALA A 376 19.66 -12.73 -43.88
C ALA A 376 20.13 -11.50 -44.71
N PRO A 377 21.17 -11.66 -45.57
CA PRO A 377 21.60 -10.61 -46.49
C PRO A 377 20.49 -10.12 -47.42
N GLY A 378 20.33 -8.80 -47.56
CA GLY A 378 19.27 -8.22 -48.37
C GLY A 378 17.86 -8.36 -47.78
N GLY A 379 17.77 -8.62 -46.47
CA GLY A 379 16.53 -8.74 -45.70
C GLY A 379 15.55 -7.58 -45.92
N LYS A 380 14.26 -7.91 -45.89
CA LYS A 380 13.15 -6.99 -46.15
C LYS A 380 12.02 -7.27 -45.17
N ILE A 381 11.42 -6.21 -44.67
CA ILE A 381 10.16 -6.24 -43.94
C ILE A 381 9.19 -5.38 -44.73
N LYS A 382 8.08 -5.95 -45.17
CA LYS A 382 6.99 -5.22 -45.81
C LYS A 382 5.92 -4.98 -44.76
N LEU A 383 5.84 -3.74 -44.29
CA LEU A 383 4.69 -3.24 -43.54
C LEU A 383 3.55 -2.98 -44.53
N ASN A 384 2.35 -3.49 -44.25
CA ASN A 384 1.17 -3.28 -45.08
C ASN A 384 -0.07 -3.07 -44.20
N THR A 385 -0.89 -2.08 -44.52
CA THR A 385 -2.17 -1.84 -43.85
C THR A 385 -3.18 -1.29 -44.86
N ASN A 386 -4.46 -1.57 -44.62
CA ASN A 386 -5.57 -1.11 -45.44
C ASN A 386 -6.27 0.10 -44.77
N ASP A 387 -5.50 0.96 -44.10
CA ASP A 387 -5.95 2.18 -43.42
C ASP A 387 -4.95 3.32 -43.60
N GLU A 388 -5.38 4.41 -44.22
CA GLU A 388 -4.54 5.58 -44.55
C GLU A 388 -4.21 6.44 -43.32
N ARG A 389 -4.84 6.17 -42.16
CA ARG A 389 -4.61 6.89 -40.90
C ARG A 389 -3.42 6.36 -40.11
N VAL A 390 -2.91 5.17 -40.43
CA VAL A 390 -1.83 4.52 -39.68
C VAL A 390 -0.47 5.10 -40.10
N GLN A 391 0.13 5.87 -39.19
CA GLN A 391 1.51 6.34 -39.32
C GLN A 391 2.45 5.40 -38.57
N PHE A 392 3.64 5.16 -39.12
CA PHE A 392 4.68 4.34 -38.48
C PHE A 392 6.06 4.98 -38.62
N GLY A 393 6.85 4.92 -37.56
CA GLY A 393 8.29 5.23 -37.57
C GLY A 393 9.10 3.97 -37.28
N PHE A 394 10.40 4.01 -37.57
CA PHE A 394 11.33 2.94 -37.20
C PHE A 394 12.71 3.51 -36.89
N SER A 395 13.44 2.84 -36.00
CA SER A 395 14.87 3.08 -35.74
C SER A 395 15.68 1.86 -36.18
N LEU A 396 16.75 2.07 -36.93
CA LEU A 396 17.64 1.01 -37.39
C LEU A 396 18.87 0.89 -36.49
N TYR A 397 18.83 -0.08 -35.58
CA TYR A 397 19.99 -0.45 -34.77
C TYR A 397 20.80 -1.54 -35.47
N TRP A 398 22.07 -1.25 -35.74
CA TRP A 398 23.01 -2.19 -36.36
C TRP A 398 24.02 -2.67 -35.31
N GLN A 399 23.92 -3.95 -34.94
CA GLN A 399 24.88 -4.62 -34.07
C GLN A 399 25.40 -5.87 -34.76
N GLN A 400 26.72 -6.03 -34.81
CA GLN A 400 27.33 -7.27 -35.26
C GLN A 400 27.20 -8.33 -34.16
N TYR A 401 26.49 -9.42 -34.45
CA TYR A 401 26.46 -10.59 -33.57
C TYR A 401 27.85 -11.23 -33.54
N THR A 402 28.31 -11.66 -32.36
CA THR A 402 29.65 -12.25 -32.16
C THR A 402 29.61 -13.77 -32.20
N ASP A 403 30.62 -14.40 -32.79
CA ASP A 403 30.70 -15.86 -32.96
C ASP A 403 30.79 -16.59 -31.61
N ALA A 404 29.63 -16.91 -31.05
CA ALA A 404 29.48 -17.71 -29.83
C ALA A 404 29.40 -19.21 -30.17
N GLN A 405 30.21 -20.03 -29.51
CA GLN A 405 30.18 -21.48 -29.69
C GLN A 405 28.82 -22.07 -29.27
N PRO A 406 28.13 -22.83 -30.16
CA PRO A 406 26.79 -23.31 -29.90
C PRO A 406 26.75 -24.41 -28.82
N VAL A 407 25.78 -24.30 -27.92
CA VAL A 407 25.48 -25.29 -26.89
C VAL A 407 24.92 -26.55 -27.55
N GLN A 408 25.61 -27.67 -27.37
CA GLN A 408 25.23 -28.95 -27.98
C GLN A 408 24.13 -29.62 -27.16
N LEU A 409 23.01 -29.95 -27.82
CA LEU A 409 21.90 -30.72 -27.27
C LEU A 409 21.68 -31.96 -28.15
N ASN A 410 21.36 -33.09 -27.55
CA ASN A 410 20.98 -34.31 -28.27
C ASN A 410 19.59 -34.76 -27.81
N VAL A 411 18.77 -35.23 -28.73
CA VAL A 411 17.48 -35.90 -28.49
C VAL A 411 17.48 -37.24 -29.24
N SER A 412 16.83 -38.25 -28.67
CA SER A 412 16.88 -39.63 -29.17
C SER A 412 15.52 -40.30 -29.17
N LEU A 413 15.36 -41.29 -30.04
CA LEU A 413 14.20 -42.20 -30.07
C LEU A 413 13.97 -42.92 -28.73
N SER A 414 15.01 -43.09 -27.90
CA SER A 414 14.92 -43.69 -26.57
C SER A 414 14.42 -42.75 -25.46
N ASP A 415 14.34 -41.46 -25.73
CA ASP A 415 14.06 -40.47 -24.68
C ASP A 415 12.60 -40.50 -24.25
N ILE A 416 12.39 -40.43 -22.94
CA ILE A 416 11.05 -40.38 -22.32
C ILE A 416 10.69 -38.94 -21.91
N GLN A 417 11.69 -38.12 -21.61
CA GLN A 417 11.52 -36.70 -21.24
C GLN A 417 12.05 -35.81 -22.37
N PRO A 418 11.29 -34.78 -22.82
CA PRO A 418 11.77 -33.83 -23.82
C PRO A 418 12.95 -33.00 -23.29
N THR A 419 13.85 -32.58 -24.18
CA THR A 419 14.91 -31.64 -23.81
C THR A 419 14.36 -30.22 -23.83
N VAL A 420 14.29 -29.57 -22.67
CA VAL A 420 13.80 -28.19 -22.53
C VAL A 420 14.98 -27.22 -22.39
N LEU A 421 15.02 -26.18 -23.23
CA LEU A 421 16.00 -25.10 -23.17
C LEU A 421 15.35 -23.84 -22.58
N GLU A 422 15.79 -23.46 -21.39
CA GLU A 422 15.08 -22.46 -20.56
C GLU A 422 15.73 -21.08 -20.50
N ARG A 423 17.07 -21.02 -20.39
CA ARG A 423 17.89 -19.80 -20.47
C ARG A 423 19.36 -20.20 -20.64
N ASN A 424 20.09 -19.55 -21.55
CA ASN A 424 21.55 -19.79 -21.72
C ASN A 424 22.33 -18.51 -22.06
N GLY A 425 21.78 -17.35 -21.68
CA GLY A 425 22.20 -16.05 -22.23
C GLY A 425 21.93 -15.99 -23.75
N MET A 426 22.66 -15.14 -24.46
CA MET A 426 22.57 -15.01 -25.93
C MET A 426 23.37 -16.10 -26.67
N LYS A 427 23.54 -17.30 -26.10
CA LYS A 427 24.31 -18.39 -26.73
C LYS A 427 23.44 -19.20 -27.70
N PRO A 428 23.88 -19.47 -28.93
CA PRO A 428 23.19 -20.37 -29.84
C PRO A 428 23.13 -21.80 -29.27
N ALA A 429 22.16 -22.58 -29.74
CA ALA A 429 22.05 -24.01 -29.47
C ALA A 429 22.10 -24.79 -30.80
N LEU A 430 22.85 -25.88 -30.83
CA LEU A 430 22.82 -26.87 -31.90
C LEU A 430 22.19 -28.14 -31.33
N VAL A 431 21.03 -28.51 -31.88
CA VAL A 431 20.27 -29.70 -31.49
C VAL A 431 20.50 -30.78 -32.54
N LYS A 432 20.81 -31.99 -32.08
CA LYS A 432 20.92 -33.20 -32.89
C LYS A 432 19.84 -34.21 -32.50
N ALA A 433 19.23 -34.84 -33.50
CA ALA A 433 18.30 -35.96 -33.34
C ALA A 433 18.89 -37.29 -33.85
N ASP A 434 18.22 -38.41 -33.57
CA ASP A 434 18.49 -39.69 -34.25
C ASP A 434 17.93 -39.67 -35.68
N THR A 435 16.74 -39.08 -35.87
CA THR A 435 16.08 -38.93 -37.18
C THR A 435 16.08 -37.47 -37.64
N LYS A 436 15.22 -36.64 -37.04
CA LYS A 436 15.01 -35.21 -37.29
C LYS A 436 14.63 -34.53 -35.97
N VAL A 437 15.01 -33.27 -35.80
CA VAL A 437 14.63 -32.50 -34.62
C VAL A 437 13.21 -31.98 -34.81
N SER A 438 12.32 -32.30 -33.87
CA SER A 438 11.09 -31.55 -33.62
C SER A 438 11.37 -30.47 -32.58
N ALA A 439 10.89 -29.26 -32.83
CA ALA A 439 10.90 -28.16 -31.88
C ALA A 439 9.48 -27.61 -31.69
N THR A 440 9.05 -27.49 -30.44
CA THR A 440 7.87 -26.74 -29.99
C THR A 440 8.29 -25.71 -28.95
N ILE A 441 7.37 -24.85 -28.52
CA ILE A 441 7.67 -23.76 -27.58
C ILE A 441 6.55 -23.60 -26.54
N LEU A 442 6.93 -23.30 -25.30
CA LEU A 442 6.01 -23.13 -24.18
C LEU A 442 5.63 -21.67 -24.00
N PHE A 443 4.37 -21.40 -23.67
CA PHE A 443 3.85 -20.07 -23.41
C PHE A 443 4.63 -19.39 -22.25
N PRO A 444 5.12 -18.15 -22.41
CA PRO A 444 5.78 -17.41 -21.32
C PRO A 444 4.86 -17.16 -20.12
N VAL A 445 5.42 -17.04 -18.92
CA VAL A 445 4.65 -16.79 -17.67
C VAL A 445 3.87 -15.46 -17.71
N TYR A 446 4.32 -14.49 -18.51
CA TYR A 446 3.71 -13.17 -18.64
C TYR A 446 3.48 -12.83 -20.12
N ASN A 447 2.29 -12.32 -20.45
CA ASN A 447 1.87 -12.04 -21.84
C ASN A 447 2.81 -11.07 -22.58
N TYR A 448 3.38 -10.07 -21.89
CA TYR A 448 4.30 -9.11 -22.53
C TYR A 448 5.58 -9.78 -23.08
N LEU A 449 6.00 -10.93 -22.54
CA LEU A 449 7.16 -11.69 -23.03
C LEU A 449 6.89 -12.47 -24.33
N ILE A 450 5.63 -12.55 -24.80
CA ILE A 450 5.29 -13.24 -26.06
C ILE A 450 5.99 -12.56 -27.25
N GLN A 451 6.03 -11.22 -27.27
CA GLN A 451 6.68 -10.46 -28.35
C GLN A 451 8.19 -10.75 -28.43
N ASN A 452 8.84 -11.04 -27.30
CA ASN A 452 10.27 -11.39 -27.23
C ASN A 452 10.60 -12.72 -27.92
N LEU A 453 9.62 -13.57 -28.21
CA LEU A 453 9.84 -14.83 -28.94
C LEU A 453 10.31 -14.61 -30.39
N ARG A 454 10.24 -13.37 -30.91
CA ARG A 454 10.94 -12.97 -32.15
C ARG A 454 12.46 -13.03 -32.08
N THR A 455 13.04 -12.95 -30.88
CA THR A 455 14.49 -13.00 -30.67
C THR A 455 15.06 -14.41 -30.83
N LEU A 456 14.21 -15.43 -30.83
CA LEU A 456 14.56 -16.82 -31.12
C LEU A 456 14.40 -17.09 -32.61
N ILE A 457 15.49 -17.39 -33.32
CA ILE A 457 15.47 -17.75 -34.74
C ILE A 457 15.90 -19.21 -34.89
N PHE A 458 15.10 -19.99 -35.61
CA PHE A 458 15.33 -21.41 -35.88
C PHE A 458 15.89 -21.60 -37.30
N PHE A 459 16.78 -22.58 -37.47
CA PHE A 459 17.46 -22.89 -38.74
C PHE A 459 17.52 -24.40 -38.99
N ASP A 460 17.28 -24.80 -40.23
CA ASP A 460 17.27 -26.18 -40.71
C ASP A 460 18.69 -26.68 -41.01
N GLY A 461 19.43 -27.04 -39.98
CA GLY A 461 20.78 -27.61 -40.09
C GLY A 461 21.68 -27.30 -38.90
N ASP A 462 22.99 -27.42 -39.13
CA ASP A 462 24.06 -27.38 -38.15
C ASP A 462 24.65 -25.97 -37.88
N SER A 463 24.15 -24.93 -38.57
CA SER A 463 24.55 -23.55 -38.33
C SER A 463 23.43 -22.54 -38.62
N TRP A 464 23.61 -21.30 -38.17
CA TRP A 464 22.74 -20.16 -38.53
C TRP A 464 22.97 -19.63 -39.96
N ASN A 465 23.80 -20.30 -40.76
CA ASN A 465 23.89 -20.05 -42.22
C ASN A 465 22.92 -20.94 -43.02
N SER A 466 22.26 -21.90 -42.39
CA SER A 466 21.28 -22.79 -43.02
C SER A 466 19.94 -22.10 -43.28
N THR A 467 18.99 -22.78 -43.92
CA THR A 467 17.66 -22.23 -44.22
C THR A 467 16.91 -21.88 -42.92
N SER A 468 16.43 -20.64 -42.76
CA SER A 468 15.67 -20.29 -41.55
C SER A 468 14.27 -20.93 -41.54
N LEU A 469 13.99 -21.64 -40.44
CA LEU A 469 12.69 -22.24 -40.13
C LEU A 469 11.69 -21.26 -39.53
N GLY A 470 12.11 -20.07 -39.07
CA GLY A 470 11.24 -19.01 -38.56
C GLY A 470 11.63 -18.49 -37.19
N THR A 471 10.75 -17.68 -36.59
CA THR A 471 10.89 -17.20 -35.22
C THR A 471 10.14 -18.05 -34.20
N GLY A 472 10.52 -17.96 -32.92
CA GLY A 472 9.78 -18.59 -31.81
C GLY A 472 8.34 -18.05 -31.65
N LEU A 473 8.09 -16.81 -32.04
CA LEU A 473 6.73 -16.25 -32.06
C LEU A 473 5.87 -16.91 -33.14
N GLN A 474 6.43 -17.12 -34.34
CA GLN A 474 5.74 -17.81 -35.44
C GLN A 474 5.48 -19.29 -35.09
N LEU A 475 6.40 -19.93 -34.36
CA LEU A 475 6.21 -21.30 -33.83
C LEU A 475 5.05 -21.37 -32.84
N LEU A 476 4.97 -20.43 -31.89
CA LEU A 476 3.87 -20.36 -30.92
C LEU A 476 2.53 -20.06 -31.61
N GLN A 477 2.46 -19.02 -32.45
CA GLN A 477 1.23 -18.60 -33.13
C GLN A 477 0.70 -19.64 -34.13
N GLY A 478 1.58 -20.50 -34.65
CA GLY A 478 1.19 -21.61 -35.53
C GLY A 478 0.51 -22.79 -34.84
N ASN A 479 0.52 -22.86 -33.50
CA ASN A 479 0.07 -24.03 -32.72
C ASN A 479 0.63 -25.36 -33.27
N THR A 480 1.94 -25.39 -33.55
CA THR A 480 2.56 -26.45 -34.36
C THR A 480 3.99 -26.75 -33.91
N GLN A 481 4.70 -27.57 -34.69
CA GLN A 481 6.12 -27.90 -34.51
C GLN A 481 6.94 -27.42 -35.71
N PHE A 482 8.15 -26.92 -35.47
CA PHE A 482 9.16 -26.83 -36.52
C PHE A 482 9.90 -28.18 -36.59
N VAL A 483 10.17 -28.65 -37.80
CA VAL A 483 10.79 -29.95 -38.05
C VAL A 483 11.92 -29.76 -39.05
N SER A 484 13.12 -30.26 -38.72
CA SER A 484 14.27 -30.19 -39.63
C SER A 484 14.15 -31.19 -40.78
N SER A 485 14.77 -30.88 -41.92
CA SER A 485 14.84 -31.78 -43.08
C SER A 485 15.80 -32.95 -42.83
N GLY A 486 16.89 -32.72 -42.09
CA GLY A 486 17.84 -33.72 -41.60
C GLY A 486 17.93 -33.77 -40.07
N SER A 487 18.96 -34.42 -39.54
CA SER A 487 19.11 -34.73 -38.11
C SER A 487 19.64 -33.59 -37.23
N TYR A 488 19.67 -32.34 -37.72
CA TYR A 488 20.19 -31.18 -36.99
C TYR A 488 19.25 -29.97 -37.11
N MET A 489 19.15 -29.18 -36.04
CA MET A 489 18.49 -27.88 -36.02
C MET A 489 19.31 -26.91 -35.16
N THR A 490 19.49 -25.68 -35.65
CA THR A 490 20.19 -24.62 -34.91
C THR A 490 19.21 -23.56 -34.45
N VAL A 491 19.38 -23.07 -33.22
CA VAL A 491 18.58 -21.97 -32.66
C VAL A 491 19.51 -20.84 -32.21
N LEU A 492 19.20 -19.62 -32.65
CA LEU A 492 19.94 -18.40 -32.36
C LEU A 492 19.07 -17.46 -31.50
N PRO A 493 19.40 -17.28 -30.20
CA PRO A 493 18.79 -16.25 -29.36
C PRO A 493 19.55 -14.93 -29.50
N LEU A 494 18.85 -13.90 -29.96
CA LEU A 494 19.38 -12.53 -30.11
C LEU A 494 19.32 -11.70 -28.82
N GLU A 495 18.48 -12.08 -27.85
CA GLU A 495 18.42 -11.46 -26.52
C GLU A 495 18.46 -12.54 -25.42
N SER A 496 18.63 -12.11 -24.17
CA SER A 496 18.78 -13.00 -23.01
C SER A 496 17.48 -13.45 -22.34
N SER A 497 16.32 -12.93 -22.78
CA SER A 497 15.01 -13.15 -22.17
C SER A 497 13.99 -13.68 -23.18
N PHE A 498 13.90 -15.01 -23.27
CA PHE A 498 13.04 -15.75 -24.19
C PHE A 498 12.25 -16.85 -23.45
N GLY A 499 11.19 -17.36 -24.08
CA GLY A 499 10.38 -18.48 -23.56
C GLY A 499 11.03 -19.84 -23.77
N GLN A 500 10.58 -20.85 -23.02
CA GLN A 500 11.22 -22.17 -23.00
C GLN A 500 10.94 -22.93 -24.31
N ILE A 501 12.00 -23.47 -24.92
CA ILE A 501 11.92 -24.26 -26.16
C ILE A 501 11.99 -25.74 -25.80
N VAL A 502 11.21 -26.57 -26.48
CA VAL A 502 11.11 -28.02 -26.24
C VAL A 502 11.59 -28.77 -27.49
N PHE A 503 12.56 -29.66 -27.32
CA PHE A 503 13.10 -30.49 -28.39
C PHE A 503 12.81 -31.98 -28.16
N GLN A 504 12.43 -32.68 -29.23
CA GLN A 504 12.16 -34.14 -29.28
C GLN A 504 12.66 -34.70 -30.62
N ASP A 505 12.81 -36.02 -30.73
CA ASP A 505 12.96 -36.65 -32.05
C ASP A 505 11.60 -36.65 -32.77
N TYR A 506 11.59 -36.33 -34.07
CA TYR A 506 10.35 -36.20 -34.84
C TYR A 506 9.50 -37.47 -34.90
N GLU A 507 10.08 -38.66 -34.77
CA GLU A 507 9.28 -39.90 -34.74
C GLU A 507 8.36 -40.00 -33.51
N HIS A 508 8.63 -39.21 -32.45
CA HIS A 508 7.73 -39.04 -31.29
C HIS A 508 6.53 -38.13 -31.62
N THR A 509 6.70 -37.15 -32.52
CA THR A 509 5.76 -36.05 -32.74
C THR A 509 5.07 -36.04 -34.10
N LYS A 510 5.49 -36.89 -35.04
CA LYS A 510 5.01 -36.94 -36.43
C LYS A 510 3.50 -37.12 -36.60
N ASP A 511 2.86 -37.83 -35.68
CA ASP A 511 1.43 -38.18 -35.74
C ASP A 511 0.54 -37.10 -35.06
N ILE A 512 1.14 -36.01 -34.58
CA ILE A 512 0.45 -34.88 -33.94
C ILE A 512 0.36 -33.72 -34.94
N ALA A 513 -0.87 -33.31 -35.23
CA ALA A 513 -1.20 -32.23 -36.17
C ALA A 513 -1.07 -30.83 -35.55
N SER A 514 -1.31 -30.67 -34.25
CA SER A 514 -1.21 -29.39 -33.54
C SER A 514 -0.64 -29.52 -32.13
N PHE A 515 0.11 -28.51 -31.72
CA PHE A 515 0.78 -28.42 -30.41
C PHE A 515 0.41 -27.11 -29.72
N GLN A 516 0.07 -27.18 -28.44
CA GLN A 516 -0.09 -26.03 -27.56
C GLN A 516 0.78 -26.24 -26.31
N GLY A 517 1.82 -25.43 -26.14
CA GLY A 517 2.75 -25.52 -25.02
C GLY A 517 2.42 -24.53 -23.91
N LEU A 518 2.29 -24.98 -22.65
CA LEU A 518 1.90 -24.15 -21.51
C LEU A 518 2.80 -24.36 -20.29
N LYS A 519 3.02 -23.26 -19.55
CA LYS A 519 3.65 -23.26 -18.22
C LYS A 519 2.63 -22.81 -17.17
N CYS A 520 2.02 -23.77 -16.47
CA CYS A 520 1.25 -23.47 -15.27
C CYS A 520 2.19 -23.26 -14.07
N THR A 521 1.79 -22.38 -13.15
CA THR A 521 2.50 -22.08 -11.90
C THR A 521 1.51 -21.64 -10.84
N LEU A 522 1.95 -21.60 -9.56
CA LEU A 522 1.17 -21.05 -8.43
C LEU A 522 0.60 -19.63 -8.66
N TYR A 523 1.15 -18.87 -9.63
CA TYR A 523 0.70 -17.52 -9.99
C TYR A 523 -0.09 -17.46 -11.31
N SER A 524 -0.02 -18.48 -12.17
CA SER A 524 -0.71 -18.58 -13.47
C SER A 524 -1.64 -19.79 -13.49
N ARG A 525 -2.96 -19.56 -13.43
CA ARG A 525 -3.95 -20.65 -13.51
C ARG A 525 -3.77 -21.41 -14.83
N CYS A 526 -3.80 -22.74 -14.80
CA CYS A 526 -4.21 -23.47 -16.00
C CYS A 526 -5.68 -23.08 -16.28
N GLU A 527 -5.94 -22.47 -17.44
CA GLU A 527 -7.31 -22.14 -17.89
C GLU A 527 -8.07 -23.41 -18.33
N ASP A 528 -9.32 -23.26 -18.80
CA ASP A 528 -10.09 -24.37 -19.38
C ASP A 528 -9.54 -24.74 -20.76
N LEU A 529 -8.58 -25.66 -20.77
CA LEU A 529 -7.74 -25.97 -21.94
C LEU A 529 -8.55 -26.66 -23.04
N LYS A 530 -8.53 -26.13 -24.27
CA LYS A 530 -9.31 -26.68 -25.41
C LYS A 530 -8.42 -27.31 -26.47
N LEU A 531 -8.65 -28.59 -26.73
CA LEU A 531 -8.08 -29.31 -27.88
C LEU A 531 -9.16 -29.52 -28.94
N ASP A 532 -8.79 -29.23 -30.19
CA ASP A 532 -9.55 -29.67 -31.36
C ASP A 532 -8.66 -30.59 -32.22
N ALA A 533 -9.06 -31.85 -32.30
CA ALA A 533 -8.40 -32.89 -33.08
C ALA A 533 -9.14 -33.16 -34.41
N GLY A 534 -9.99 -32.24 -34.88
CA GLY A 534 -10.63 -32.29 -36.19
C GLY A 534 -9.65 -32.30 -37.37
N GLY A 535 -8.44 -31.76 -37.19
CA GLY A 535 -7.34 -31.79 -38.16
C GLY A 535 -6.41 -33.01 -38.05
N GLY A 536 -6.70 -33.96 -37.15
CA GLY A 536 -5.76 -34.98 -36.68
C GLY A 536 -5.37 -34.75 -35.21
N PRO A 537 -4.60 -35.65 -34.57
CA PRO A 537 -4.35 -35.60 -33.13
C PRO A 537 -3.75 -34.27 -32.67
N ALA A 538 -4.29 -33.71 -31.59
CA ALA A 538 -3.89 -32.42 -31.03
C ALA A 538 -3.30 -32.62 -29.63
N ALA A 539 -2.22 -31.91 -29.28
CA ALA A 539 -1.50 -32.11 -28.03
C ALA A 539 -1.33 -30.83 -27.20
N PHE A 540 -1.62 -30.92 -25.89
CA PHE A 540 -1.11 -30.00 -24.89
C PHE A 540 0.20 -30.52 -24.31
N GLN A 541 1.20 -29.66 -24.20
CA GLN A 541 2.45 -29.91 -23.50
C GLN A 541 2.51 -29.03 -22.25
N LEU A 542 2.59 -29.67 -21.08
CA LEU A 542 2.65 -29.00 -19.78
C LEU A 542 4.04 -29.18 -19.17
N TYR A 543 4.64 -28.07 -18.73
CA TYR A 543 5.92 -28.08 -18.02
C TYR A 543 5.80 -27.32 -16.71
N THR A 544 6.24 -27.94 -15.61
CA THR A 544 6.17 -27.36 -14.27
C THR A 544 7.52 -27.51 -13.58
N GLN A 545 8.08 -26.37 -13.18
CA GLN A 545 9.49 -26.25 -12.75
C GLN A 545 9.65 -26.07 -11.24
N ASP A 546 8.60 -25.66 -10.54
CA ASP A 546 8.65 -25.40 -9.10
C ASP A 546 8.64 -26.72 -8.32
N ILE A 547 9.53 -26.80 -7.32
CA ILE A 547 9.66 -27.90 -6.38
C ILE A 547 8.35 -28.09 -5.60
N PHE A 548 7.58 -27.02 -5.40
CA PHE A 548 6.30 -27.04 -4.68
C PHE A 548 5.08 -27.41 -5.54
N SER A 549 5.18 -27.50 -6.88
CA SER A 549 4.01 -27.67 -7.76
C SER A 549 4.17 -28.71 -8.89
N VAL A 550 4.97 -29.76 -8.70
CA VAL A 550 5.16 -30.85 -9.70
C VAL A 550 3.88 -31.64 -10.06
N ALA A 551 2.76 -31.38 -9.37
CA ALA A 551 1.46 -32.00 -9.55
C ALA A 551 0.51 -31.17 -10.44
N ASN A 552 -0.21 -31.83 -11.35
CA ASN A 552 -1.38 -31.23 -11.99
C ASN A 552 -2.58 -32.17 -11.85
N ILE A 553 -3.75 -31.62 -11.50
CA ILE A 553 -4.99 -32.37 -11.31
C ILE A 553 -5.91 -32.16 -12.51
N LEU A 554 -6.24 -33.24 -13.20
CA LEU A 554 -7.32 -33.29 -14.19
C LEU A 554 -8.65 -33.47 -13.45
N LYS A 555 -9.50 -32.45 -13.46
CA LYS A 555 -10.80 -32.41 -12.78
C LYS A 555 -11.91 -33.08 -13.59
N GLY A 556 -11.90 -32.87 -14.91
CA GLY A 556 -12.97 -33.28 -15.82
C GLY A 556 -12.58 -33.10 -17.28
N ILE A 557 -13.34 -33.73 -18.17
CA ILE A 557 -13.25 -33.55 -19.62
C ILE A 557 -14.67 -33.39 -20.14
N GLU A 558 -14.89 -32.41 -21.01
CA GLU A 558 -16.17 -32.15 -21.68
C GLU A 558 -15.97 -32.18 -23.20
N GLY A 559 -17.02 -32.55 -23.96
CA GLY A 559 -16.95 -32.64 -25.42
C GLY A 559 -16.88 -34.09 -25.94
N THR A 560 -15.92 -34.38 -26.81
CA THR A 560 -15.84 -35.64 -27.57
C THR A 560 -14.40 -36.13 -27.75
N GLY A 561 -14.22 -37.44 -27.89
CA GLY A 561 -12.93 -38.05 -28.23
C GLY A 561 -12.24 -38.79 -27.07
N LYS A 562 -10.97 -39.15 -27.30
CA LYS A 562 -10.10 -39.85 -26.35
C LYS A 562 -8.83 -39.03 -26.05
N LEU A 563 -8.59 -38.78 -24.76
CA LEU A 563 -7.43 -38.05 -24.25
C LEU A 563 -6.42 -39.04 -23.65
N ASP A 564 -5.25 -39.19 -24.29
CA ASP A 564 -4.10 -39.97 -23.78
C ASP A 564 -3.16 -39.07 -22.97
N VAL A 565 -2.72 -39.51 -21.79
CA VAL A 565 -1.82 -38.74 -20.90
C VAL A 565 -0.49 -39.45 -20.68
N TYR A 566 0.61 -38.78 -21.05
CA TYR A 566 1.99 -39.26 -20.96
C TYR A 566 2.77 -38.44 -19.93
N ILE A 567 3.60 -39.10 -19.12
CA ILE A 567 4.60 -38.41 -18.27
C ILE A 567 5.87 -38.27 -19.10
N GLY A 568 6.22 -37.03 -19.46
CA GLY A 568 7.22 -36.71 -20.46
C GLY A 568 6.64 -36.50 -21.87
N GLY A 569 7.42 -36.87 -22.88
CA GLY A 569 7.06 -36.77 -24.30
C GLY A 569 6.23 -37.98 -24.75
N VAL A 570 6.04 -38.13 -26.06
CA VAL A 570 5.32 -39.28 -26.63
C VAL A 570 6.32 -40.32 -27.08
N THR A 571 6.34 -41.51 -26.47
CA THR A 571 7.25 -42.57 -26.92
C THR A 571 6.63 -43.42 -28.04
N VAL A 572 7.44 -43.86 -29.00
CA VAL A 572 7.01 -44.69 -30.16
C VAL A 572 6.20 -45.92 -29.73
N ASN A 573 6.62 -46.57 -28.64
CA ASN A 573 5.97 -47.75 -28.07
C ASN A 573 4.96 -47.42 -26.94
N LYS A 574 4.62 -46.14 -26.73
CA LYS A 574 3.75 -45.63 -25.66
C LYS A 574 4.11 -46.11 -24.24
N THR A 575 5.39 -46.38 -23.97
CA THR A 575 5.88 -46.95 -22.70
C THR A 575 5.71 -46.04 -21.48
N ASN A 576 5.39 -44.76 -21.69
CA ASN A 576 5.11 -43.76 -20.65
C ASN A 576 3.68 -43.18 -20.71
N LEU A 577 2.77 -43.81 -21.48
CA LEU A 577 1.33 -43.56 -21.40
C LEU A 577 0.84 -44.07 -20.03
N ILE A 578 0.41 -43.16 -19.15
CA ILE A 578 -0.03 -43.53 -17.80
C ILE A 578 -1.53 -43.72 -17.67
N SER A 579 -2.34 -43.06 -18.52
CA SER A 579 -3.81 -43.13 -18.47
C SER A 579 -4.44 -42.64 -19.79
N SER A 580 -5.68 -43.08 -20.04
CA SER A 580 -6.52 -42.61 -21.15
C SER A 580 -7.92 -42.28 -20.64
N TYR A 581 -8.55 -41.24 -21.18
CA TYR A 581 -9.85 -40.74 -20.75
C TYR A 581 -10.79 -40.42 -21.91
N SER A 582 -12.06 -40.28 -21.58
CA SER A 582 -13.18 -39.80 -22.40
C SER A 582 -14.21 -39.10 -21.49
N THR A 583 -15.24 -38.49 -22.05
CA THR A 583 -16.33 -37.86 -21.28
C THR A 583 -17.15 -38.84 -20.41
N GLU A 584 -17.03 -40.16 -20.64
CA GLU A 584 -17.65 -41.20 -19.80
C GLU A 584 -16.76 -41.65 -18.61
N SER A 585 -15.56 -41.08 -18.47
CA SER A 585 -14.53 -41.57 -17.54
C SER A 585 -14.80 -41.19 -16.08
N LYS A 586 -15.32 -42.15 -15.31
CA LYS A 586 -15.73 -42.00 -13.90
C LYS A 586 -14.58 -41.91 -12.89
N ASN A 587 -13.32 -41.91 -13.35
CA ASN A 587 -12.12 -41.97 -12.51
C ASN A 587 -11.50 -40.58 -12.23
N LEU A 588 -12.24 -39.50 -12.49
CA LEU A 588 -11.79 -38.12 -12.25
C LEU A 588 -12.39 -37.59 -10.93
N PRO A 589 -11.67 -36.69 -10.20
CA PRO A 589 -10.39 -36.10 -10.57
C PRO A 589 -9.20 -37.02 -10.34
N GLN A 590 -8.16 -36.87 -11.16
CA GLN A 590 -6.90 -37.61 -11.05
C GLN A 590 -5.69 -36.66 -11.13
N GLU A 591 -4.67 -36.94 -10.33
CA GLU A 591 -3.44 -36.18 -10.20
C GLU A 591 -2.29 -36.81 -10.99
N PHE A 592 -1.44 -35.98 -11.59
CA PHE A 592 -0.28 -36.38 -12.39
C PHE A 592 0.99 -35.69 -11.89
N LEU A 593 1.95 -36.49 -11.41
CA LEU A 593 3.26 -36.03 -10.93
C LEU A 593 4.33 -36.12 -12.02
N GLY A 594 5.12 -35.06 -12.20
CA GLY A 594 6.29 -35.05 -13.09
C GLY A 594 6.62 -33.66 -13.65
N THR A 595 7.86 -33.44 -14.09
CA THR A 595 8.30 -32.12 -14.58
C THR A 595 7.69 -31.75 -15.93
N PHE A 596 7.49 -32.74 -16.82
CA PHE A 596 6.85 -32.57 -18.13
C PHE A 596 5.70 -33.57 -18.27
N LYS A 597 4.57 -33.15 -18.87
CA LYS A 597 3.45 -34.01 -19.26
C LYS A 597 3.00 -33.68 -20.69
N THR A 598 2.59 -34.69 -21.46
CA THR A 598 1.96 -34.51 -22.77
C THR A 598 0.55 -35.11 -22.75
N LEU A 599 -0.46 -34.34 -23.15
CA LEU A 599 -1.86 -34.74 -23.19
C LEU A 599 -2.35 -34.67 -24.65
N ILE A 600 -2.74 -35.80 -25.25
CA ILE A 600 -3.11 -35.88 -26.66
C ILE A 600 -4.60 -36.22 -26.81
N LEU A 601 -5.37 -35.36 -27.46
CA LEU A 601 -6.71 -35.69 -27.96
C LEU A 601 -6.57 -36.32 -29.35
N THR A 602 -7.01 -37.57 -29.52
CA THR A 602 -6.80 -38.29 -30.79
C THR A 602 -7.86 -38.07 -31.86
N ASN A 603 -9.02 -37.52 -31.48
CA ASN A 603 -10.18 -37.25 -32.35
C ASN A 603 -11.19 -36.35 -31.64
N GLY A 604 -12.06 -35.68 -32.39
CA GLY A 604 -13.10 -34.81 -31.83
C GLY A 604 -12.55 -33.52 -31.22
N THR A 605 -13.35 -32.89 -30.37
CA THR A 605 -13.03 -31.61 -29.72
C THR A 605 -13.39 -31.71 -28.23
N ALA A 606 -12.48 -31.28 -27.34
CA ALA A 606 -12.65 -31.42 -25.89
C ALA A 606 -12.11 -30.23 -25.08
N SER A 607 -12.86 -29.86 -24.03
CA SER A 607 -12.39 -28.99 -22.95
C SER A 607 -11.81 -29.85 -21.82
N ILE A 608 -10.64 -29.49 -21.31
CA ILE A 608 -9.90 -30.22 -20.27
C ILE A 608 -9.82 -29.32 -19.04
N LEU A 609 -10.54 -29.69 -17.98
CA LEU A 609 -10.65 -28.88 -16.77
C LEU A 609 -9.51 -29.24 -15.80
N MET A 610 -8.57 -28.33 -15.55
CA MET A 610 -7.37 -28.61 -14.74
C MET A 610 -7.24 -27.75 -13.47
N SER A 611 -6.38 -28.15 -12.53
CA SER A 611 -6.04 -27.42 -11.30
C SER A 611 -4.61 -27.74 -10.84
N GLU A 612 -3.97 -26.80 -10.15
CA GLU A 612 -2.70 -27.01 -9.44
C GLU A 612 -2.88 -27.02 -7.90
N PHE A 613 -4.09 -26.75 -7.39
CA PHE A 613 -4.34 -26.73 -5.95
C PHE A 613 -4.72 -28.11 -5.42
N SER A 614 -3.91 -28.64 -4.50
CA SER A 614 -4.26 -29.79 -3.65
C SER A 614 -5.57 -29.58 -2.88
N LYS A 615 -5.98 -28.34 -2.62
CA LYS A 615 -7.30 -28.02 -2.04
C LYS A 615 -8.49 -28.48 -2.88
N SER A 616 -8.38 -28.57 -4.22
CA SER A 616 -9.43 -29.16 -5.06
C SER A 616 -9.66 -30.66 -4.77
N PHE A 617 -8.75 -31.31 -4.02
CA PHE A 617 -8.91 -32.67 -3.54
C PHE A 617 -9.89 -32.76 -2.36
N GLU A 618 -9.94 -31.75 -1.48
CA GLU A 618 -10.89 -31.67 -0.35
C GLU A 618 -12.35 -31.72 -0.85
N GLU A 619 -12.63 -30.97 -1.94
CA GLU A 619 -13.95 -30.83 -2.57
C GLU A 619 -14.45 -32.12 -3.25
N THR A 620 -13.56 -33.10 -3.46
CA THR A 620 -13.81 -34.27 -4.33
C THR A 620 -13.58 -35.62 -3.64
N VAL A 621 -13.43 -35.62 -2.31
CA VAL A 621 -13.29 -36.82 -1.45
C VAL A 621 -14.45 -37.83 -1.61
N SER A 622 -15.64 -37.37 -2.00
CA SER A 622 -16.86 -38.20 -2.13
C SER A 622 -16.93 -39.08 -3.39
N LEU A 623 -16.01 -38.92 -4.34
CA LEU A 623 -16.04 -39.63 -5.63
C LEU A 623 -15.31 -40.99 -5.55
N PRO A 624 -15.87 -42.09 -6.11
CA PRO A 624 -15.28 -43.42 -6.03
C PRO A 624 -14.09 -43.57 -6.99
N ARG A 625 -12.86 -43.53 -6.46
CA ARG A 625 -11.62 -43.64 -7.25
C ARG A 625 -11.01 -45.04 -7.20
N LYS A 626 -10.25 -45.41 -8.24
CA LYS A 626 -9.38 -46.61 -8.27
C LYS A 626 -8.03 -46.24 -8.87
N GLY A 627 -6.99 -46.28 -8.05
CA GLY A 627 -5.58 -45.98 -8.38
C GLY A 627 -4.67 -46.53 -7.29
N PHE A 628 -3.38 -46.72 -7.57
CA PHE A 628 -2.55 -47.66 -6.79
C PHE A 628 -2.03 -47.17 -5.42
N ILE A 629 -2.22 -45.90 -5.05
CA ILE A 629 -1.87 -45.39 -3.71
C ILE A 629 -3.01 -44.53 -3.16
N ALA A 630 -3.47 -44.85 -1.96
CA ALA A 630 -4.40 -44.04 -1.17
C ALA A 630 -3.96 -44.09 0.30
N SER A 631 -4.07 -42.97 1.02
CA SER A 631 -3.64 -42.82 2.41
C SER A 631 -4.56 -43.56 3.40
N MET A 632 -4.01 -43.95 4.56
CA MET A 632 -4.80 -44.51 5.68
C MET A 632 -5.78 -43.51 6.30
N GLU A 633 -5.53 -42.20 6.17
CA GLU A 633 -6.43 -41.12 6.62
C GLU A 633 -7.49 -40.77 5.54
N TYR A 634 -8.05 -41.78 4.87
CA TYR A 634 -9.05 -41.62 3.80
C TYR A 634 -10.30 -40.87 4.30
N GLY A 635 -10.42 -39.59 3.89
CA GLY A 635 -11.53 -38.71 4.25
C GLY A 635 -11.31 -37.83 5.50
N SER A 636 -10.08 -37.77 6.03
CA SER A 636 -9.72 -36.98 7.22
C SER A 636 -8.98 -35.67 6.87
N ARG A 637 -8.82 -34.77 7.86
CA ARG A 637 -8.37 -33.36 7.70
C ARG A 637 -6.93 -33.06 8.14
N SER A 638 -6.08 -34.07 8.34
CA SER A 638 -4.68 -33.88 8.82
C SER A 638 -3.65 -33.77 7.69
N THR A 639 -2.51 -33.11 7.94
CA THR A 639 -1.73 -32.40 6.91
C THR A 639 -0.32 -32.97 6.59
N SER A 640 -0.04 -34.26 6.77
CA SER A 640 1.26 -34.87 6.37
C SER A 640 1.20 -36.40 6.13
N GLN A 641 1.86 -36.92 5.07
CA GLN A 641 1.76 -38.32 4.60
C GLN A 641 2.99 -38.76 3.72
N ASP A 642 3.98 -39.59 4.18
CA ASP A 642 5.17 -40.01 3.36
C ASP A 642 6.07 -41.16 3.95
N SER A 643 6.81 -41.97 3.11
CA SER A 643 7.92 -42.93 3.51
C SER A 643 8.79 -43.53 2.32
N HIS A 644 9.89 -44.30 2.55
CA HIS A 644 10.98 -44.68 1.58
C HIS A 644 11.89 -45.90 2.05
N SER A 645 12.67 -46.75 1.30
CA SER A 645 13.60 -47.79 1.92
C SER A 645 14.93 -48.28 1.20
N VAL A 646 16.11 -48.39 1.86
CA VAL A 646 17.46 -48.79 1.28
C VAL A 646 17.80 -50.29 1.21
N VAL A 647 18.48 -50.71 0.13
CA VAL A 647 19.32 -51.94 0.04
C VAL A 647 20.68 -51.64 -0.63
N THR A 648 21.76 -52.35 -0.27
CA THR A 648 23.12 -52.22 -0.88
C THR A 648 23.77 -53.57 -1.22
N SER A 649 24.76 -53.56 -2.12
CA SER A 649 25.55 -54.75 -2.55
C SER A 649 26.98 -54.35 -2.95
N GLY A 650 27.96 -55.23 -2.72
CA GLY A 650 29.39 -55.00 -3.00
C GLY A 650 29.85 -55.32 -4.43
N ILE A 651 28.95 -55.78 -5.30
CA ILE A 651 29.22 -56.09 -6.73
C ILE A 651 28.03 -55.67 -7.60
N ILE A 652 28.24 -55.56 -8.92
CA ILE A 652 27.18 -55.21 -9.88
C ILE A 652 26.07 -56.27 -9.82
N ALA A 653 24.92 -55.90 -9.27
CA ALA A 653 23.74 -56.74 -9.16
C ALA A 653 22.52 -55.98 -9.70
N LYS A 654 21.72 -56.65 -10.55
CA LYS A 654 20.32 -56.24 -10.76
C LYS A 654 19.49 -56.79 -9.61
N PHE A 655 18.85 -55.91 -8.85
CA PHE A 655 17.87 -56.28 -7.84
C PHE A 655 16.47 -55.80 -8.27
N SER A 656 15.45 -56.50 -7.79
CA SER A 656 14.05 -56.12 -7.91
C SER A 656 13.40 -56.33 -6.55
N ILE A 657 12.73 -55.30 -6.03
CA ILE A 657 12.06 -55.34 -4.74
C ILE A 657 10.56 -55.43 -5.04
N SER A 658 9.93 -56.49 -4.55
CA SER A 658 8.49 -56.71 -4.67
C SER A 658 7.93 -57.00 -3.28
N ILE A 659 7.32 -55.99 -2.67
CA ILE A 659 6.52 -56.15 -1.46
C ILE A 659 5.23 -56.86 -1.87
N ARG A 660 4.94 -58.00 -1.24
CA ARG A 660 3.71 -58.77 -1.52
C ARG A 660 2.54 -58.38 -0.62
N ASP A 661 2.83 -58.01 0.62
CA ASP A 661 1.87 -57.56 1.62
C ASP A 661 2.63 -56.80 2.73
N ALA A 662 1.93 -55.92 3.45
CA ALA A 662 2.51 -55.17 4.58
C ALA A 662 1.41 -54.66 5.54
N ASP A 663 1.53 -54.99 6.82
CA ASP A 663 0.67 -54.50 7.92
C ASP A 663 1.51 -53.62 8.87
N LEU A 664 1.05 -52.40 9.14
CA LEU A 664 1.73 -51.39 9.95
C LEU A 664 0.73 -50.59 10.78
N SER A 665 0.51 -51.03 12.02
CA SER A 665 -0.46 -50.47 12.97
C SER A 665 0.12 -49.37 13.87
N GLY A 666 0.89 -48.43 13.30
CA GLY A 666 1.50 -47.31 14.04
C GLY A 666 2.34 -46.36 13.18
N TYR A 667 2.86 -45.30 13.81
CA TYR A 667 3.72 -44.30 13.14
C TYR A 667 5.09 -44.88 12.73
N ALA A 668 5.44 -44.75 11.46
CA ALA A 668 6.80 -44.94 10.95
C ALA A 668 7.05 -44.12 9.67
N THR A 669 8.19 -43.41 9.62
CA THR A 669 8.86 -43.03 8.36
C THR A 669 9.89 -44.11 7.98
N LEU A 670 10.54 -43.95 6.82
CA LEU A 670 11.50 -44.91 6.27
C LEU A 670 12.39 -44.15 5.24
N ASP A 671 13.65 -44.56 5.02
CA ASP A 671 14.70 -43.78 4.29
C ASP A 671 15.24 -44.48 3.01
N MET A 672 15.48 -43.77 1.87
CA MET A 672 16.27 -44.29 0.72
C MET A 672 17.46 -43.40 0.37
N ASN A 673 18.63 -44.03 0.21
CA ASN A 673 19.89 -43.44 -0.25
C ASN A 673 20.62 -44.44 -1.18
N GLY A 674 21.48 -43.94 -2.07
CA GLY A 674 22.28 -44.74 -3.01
C GLY A 674 23.66 -44.13 -3.25
N TYR A 675 24.68 -44.99 -3.42
CA TYR A 675 26.10 -44.60 -3.40
C TYR A 675 26.88 -45.23 -4.56
N LYS A 676 27.95 -44.55 -5.01
CA LYS A 676 28.92 -45.04 -5.99
C LYS A 676 30.33 -44.59 -5.56
N ASN A 677 31.22 -45.55 -5.31
CA ASN A 677 32.61 -45.32 -4.86
C ASN A 677 32.71 -44.33 -3.66
N ASN A 678 31.96 -44.60 -2.59
CA ASN A 678 31.77 -43.73 -1.41
C ASN A 678 31.17 -42.33 -1.66
N THR A 679 30.93 -41.92 -2.91
CA THR A 679 30.15 -40.71 -3.22
C THR A 679 28.66 -41.00 -3.16
N LEU A 680 27.89 -40.15 -2.49
CA LEU A 680 26.43 -40.18 -2.50
C LEU A 680 25.92 -39.79 -3.89
N VAL A 681 24.99 -40.59 -4.46
CA VAL A 681 24.37 -40.31 -5.77
C VAL A 681 22.84 -40.26 -5.73
N PHE A 682 22.22 -40.60 -4.60
CA PHE A 682 20.77 -40.50 -4.35
C PHE A 682 20.50 -40.45 -2.84
N ALA A 683 19.52 -39.66 -2.37
CA ALA A 683 19.11 -39.60 -0.96
C ALA A 683 17.71 -38.99 -0.73
N ARG A 684 16.94 -39.49 0.24
CA ARG A 684 15.74 -38.84 0.84
C ARG A 684 15.19 -39.57 2.08
N SER A 685 14.79 -38.80 3.09
CA SER A 685 13.87 -39.17 4.19
C SER A 685 13.27 -37.94 4.90
N GLN A 686 12.48 -38.16 5.98
CA GLN A 686 11.76 -37.16 6.79
C GLN A 686 11.86 -37.52 8.29
N ALA A 687 11.68 -36.64 9.28
CA ALA A 687 11.29 -35.22 9.34
C ALA A 687 12.16 -34.45 10.37
N PRO A 688 11.87 -33.20 10.77
CA PRO A 688 11.35 -32.99 12.15
C PRO A 688 10.53 -31.69 12.41
N HIS A 689 10.05 -31.51 13.66
CA HIS A 689 9.64 -30.22 14.24
C HIS A 689 10.42 -29.91 15.54
N PHE A 690 10.83 -28.64 15.71
CA PHE A 690 11.23 -27.89 16.94
C PHE A 690 11.96 -28.63 18.10
N THR A 691 13.15 -28.20 18.57
CA THR A 691 13.28 -27.05 19.51
C THR A 691 14.75 -26.65 19.85
N SER A 692 14.99 -25.33 19.94
CA SER A 692 15.88 -24.54 20.84
C SER A 692 17.38 -24.83 21.14
N PHE A 693 18.11 -23.72 21.42
CA PHE A 693 19.38 -23.52 22.17
C PHE A 693 20.76 -24.03 21.63
N SER A 694 21.66 -23.09 21.27
CA SER A 694 22.85 -22.69 22.07
C SER A 694 24.14 -22.30 21.29
N THR A 695 24.53 -21.01 21.41
CA THR A 695 25.91 -20.45 21.55
C THR A 695 27.04 -20.54 20.49
N THR A 696 27.77 -19.40 20.41
CA THR A 696 29.23 -19.18 20.14
C THR A 696 29.86 -19.20 18.73
N MET A 697 30.27 -17.99 18.27
CA MET A 697 31.59 -17.57 17.71
C MET A 697 32.14 -18.24 16.40
N TRP A 698 32.84 -17.56 15.47
CA TRP A 698 33.33 -16.16 15.38
C TRP A 698 33.67 -15.73 13.93
N LYS A 699 33.25 -14.50 13.55
CA LYS A 699 33.97 -13.43 12.78
C LYS A 699 34.70 -13.66 11.42
N LEU A 700 34.76 -12.55 10.67
CA LEU A 700 35.62 -12.19 9.51
C LEU A 700 35.24 -12.83 8.15
N VAL A 701 35.24 -12.12 6.99
CA VAL A 701 35.69 -10.75 6.65
C VAL A 701 34.61 -10.01 5.82
N THR A 702 34.47 -8.70 6.04
CA THR A 702 33.83 -7.74 5.11
C THR A 702 34.87 -6.79 4.51
N LEU A 703 34.77 -6.46 3.21
CA LEU A 703 35.05 -5.12 2.64
C LEU A 703 34.72 -5.05 1.13
N LEU A 704 34.54 -3.82 0.62
CA LEU A 704 34.25 -3.43 -0.77
C LEU A 704 32.87 -3.91 -1.30
N PHE A 705 32.00 -3.06 -1.84
CA PHE A 705 32.15 -1.67 -2.30
C PHE A 705 31.40 -0.63 -1.45
N LEU A 706 31.83 0.62 -1.56
CA LEU A 706 31.14 1.82 -1.05
C LEU A 706 31.36 2.98 -2.05
N THR A 707 30.66 4.09 -1.84
CA THR A 707 30.68 5.36 -2.59
C THR A 707 30.11 5.37 -4.01
N LEU A 708 28.85 5.81 -4.11
CA LEU A 708 28.40 6.77 -5.10
C LEU A 708 27.73 7.90 -4.30
N LEU A 709 28.05 9.17 -4.58
CA LEU A 709 27.77 10.27 -3.65
C LEU A 709 26.33 10.78 -3.74
N SER A 710 25.72 11.04 -2.59
CA SER A 710 24.52 11.85 -2.46
C SER A 710 24.84 13.34 -2.64
N THR A 711 24.83 13.82 -3.88
CA THR A 711 24.79 15.25 -4.15
C THR A 711 23.38 15.78 -3.90
N VAL A 712 23.11 16.27 -2.69
CA VAL A 712 21.91 17.08 -2.42
C VAL A 712 21.94 18.29 -3.36
N THR A 713 20.88 18.43 -4.16
CA THR A 713 20.82 19.47 -5.18
C THR A 713 20.25 20.77 -4.60
N PRO A 714 20.57 21.96 -5.16
CA PRO A 714 20.02 23.23 -4.66
C PRO A 714 18.48 23.33 -4.73
N THR A 715 17.83 22.45 -5.50
CA THR A 715 16.38 22.38 -5.69
C THR A 715 15.62 21.84 -4.47
N ASP A 716 16.19 20.87 -3.73
CA ASP A 716 15.50 20.27 -2.57
C ASP A 716 15.24 21.31 -1.46
N PHE A 717 16.25 22.15 -1.17
CA PHE A 717 16.12 23.27 -0.22
C PHE A 717 15.13 24.33 -0.67
N LEU A 718 14.98 24.57 -1.98
CA LEU A 718 13.98 25.49 -2.50
C LEU A 718 12.56 24.91 -2.37
N GLN A 719 12.36 23.62 -2.67
CA GLN A 719 11.04 22.98 -2.60
C GLN A 719 10.57 22.80 -1.14
N GLN A 720 11.44 22.35 -0.24
CA GLN A 720 11.14 22.21 1.20
C GLN A 720 10.83 23.58 1.85
N ARG A 721 11.52 24.64 1.42
CA ARG A 721 11.21 26.01 1.81
C ARG A 721 9.86 26.45 1.24
N LEU A 722 9.61 26.28 -0.06
CA LEU A 722 8.36 26.67 -0.71
C LEU A 722 7.13 26.01 -0.03
N GLN A 723 7.20 24.72 0.27
CA GLN A 723 6.17 24.00 1.04
C GLN A 723 5.95 24.59 2.43
N THR A 724 7.02 25.05 3.08
CA THR A 724 6.94 25.67 4.43
C THR A 724 6.36 27.08 4.36
N GLU A 725 6.72 27.89 3.36
CA GLU A 725 6.08 29.19 3.08
C GLU A 725 4.58 29.00 2.75
N LEU A 726 4.22 27.99 1.95
CA LEU A 726 2.82 27.68 1.60
C LEU A 726 1.98 27.32 2.83
N LEU A 727 2.48 26.44 3.70
CA LEU A 727 1.81 26.08 4.96
C LEU A 727 1.61 27.30 5.88
N ILE A 728 2.65 28.12 6.05
CA ILE A 728 2.59 29.35 6.86
C ILE A 728 1.54 30.33 6.30
N ASN A 729 1.52 30.55 4.97
CA ASN A 729 0.57 31.44 4.34
C ASN A 729 -0.87 30.90 4.41
N GLN A 730 -1.07 29.59 4.23
CA GLN A 730 -2.38 28.96 4.38
C GLN A 730 -2.92 29.18 5.80
N VAL A 731 -2.17 28.79 6.84
CA VAL A 731 -2.59 28.93 8.24
C VAL A 731 -2.98 30.38 8.57
N ASN A 732 -2.14 31.34 8.17
CA ASN A 732 -2.38 32.77 8.39
C ASN A 732 -3.52 33.36 7.53
N SER A 733 -4.01 32.62 6.52
CA SER A 733 -5.14 33.03 5.67
C SER A 733 -6.47 32.38 6.06
N ALA A 734 -6.43 31.19 6.66
CA ALA A 734 -7.59 30.38 6.99
C ALA A 734 -8.24 30.74 8.34
N GLN A 735 -7.47 31.30 9.28
CA GLN A 735 -7.95 31.67 10.62
C GLN A 735 -7.22 32.92 11.18
N GLN A 736 -7.66 33.41 12.34
CA GLN A 736 -7.10 34.61 13.01
C GLN A 736 -6.83 34.41 14.52
N LEU A 737 -6.89 33.18 15.01
CA LEU A 737 -6.65 32.83 16.42
C LEU A 737 -5.16 32.76 16.75
N TRP A 738 -4.33 32.28 15.81
CA TRP A 738 -2.88 32.19 15.96
C TRP A 738 -2.12 32.56 14.68
N THR A 739 -0.83 32.85 14.86
CA THR A 739 0.11 33.23 13.78
C THR A 739 1.14 32.13 13.57
N ALA A 740 1.26 31.67 12.33
CA ALA A 740 2.33 30.80 11.86
C ALA A 740 3.53 31.61 11.34
N GLY A 741 4.74 31.10 11.51
CA GLY A 741 5.97 31.68 10.94
C GLY A 741 7.21 30.82 11.18
N HIS A 742 8.26 31.05 10.39
CA HIS A 742 9.51 30.27 10.41
C HIS A 742 10.16 30.23 11.81
N GLN A 743 10.62 29.05 12.22
CA GLN A 743 11.35 28.85 13.47
C GLN A 743 12.87 28.86 13.26
N ASP A 744 13.61 29.34 14.26
CA ASP A 744 15.08 29.28 14.29
C ASP A 744 15.62 27.89 14.70
N ALA A 745 14.74 26.98 15.13
CA ALA A 745 15.06 25.58 15.39
C ALA A 745 14.98 24.76 14.08
N PRO A 746 15.70 23.64 13.92
CA PRO A 746 15.58 22.82 12.72
C PRO A 746 14.26 22.03 12.70
N LYS A 747 13.50 22.14 11.61
CA LYS A 747 12.30 21.32 11.33
C LYS A 747 12.63 19.83 11.41
N GLU A 748 13.78 19.47 10.84
CA GLU A 748 14.38 18.12 10.85
C GLU A 748 14.71 17.58 12.25
N ARG A 749 14.95 18.46 13.24
CA ARG A 749 15.17 18.05 14.64
C ARG A 749 13.83 17.70 15.28
N ILE A 750 12.93 18.68 15.33
CA ILE A 750 11.70 18.58 16.12
C ILE A 750 10.74 17.53 15.53
N MET A 751 10.58 17.48 14.20
CA MET A 751 9.65 16.54 13.58
C MET A 751 10.15 15.08 13.55
N LYS A 752 11.47 14.84 13.68
CA LYS A 752 12.03 13.48 13.74
C LYS A 752 11.93 12.87 15.15
N TYR A 753 12.03 13.71 16.19
CA TYR A 753 12.10 13.29 17.59
C TYR A 753 10.83 13.63 18.39
N LEU A 754 9.67 13.46 17.76
CA LEU A 754 8.38 13.32 18.45
C LEU A 754 8.24 11.90 19.00
N MET A 755 7.27 11.67 19.89
CA MET A 755 6.90 10.32 20.29
C MET A 755 6.02 9.67 19.22
N LYS A 756 5.95 8.33 19.23
CA LYS A 756 4.91 7.58 18.52
C LYS A 756 3.52 8.08 18.98
N ALA A 757 2.59 8.36 18.07
CA ALA A 757 1.26 8.86 18.41
C ALA A 757 0.47 7.93 19.35
N GLU A 758 0.80 6.63 19.38
CA GLU A 758 0.23 5.70 20.34
C GLU A 758 0.62 5.94 21.80
N HIS A 759 1.69 6.70 22.07
CA HIS A 759 2.09 7.07 23.42
C HIS A 759 1.23 8.20 24.01
N VAL A 760 0.51 8.98 23.19
CA VAL A 760 -0.43 10.03 23.64
C VAL A 760 -1.90 9.59 23.66
N LYS A 761 -2.16 8.27 23.59
CA LYS A 761 -3.52 7.72 23.71
C LYS A 761 -4.14 8.03 25.09
N PRO A 762 -5.48 8.20 25.17
CA PRO A 762 -6.16 8.48 26.44
C PRO A 762 -5.89 7.43 27.51
N HIS A 763 -5.91 7.85 28.78
CA HIS A 763 -5.80 6.92 29.90
C HIS A 763 -7.00 5.96 29.98
N ARG A 764 -6.76 4.80 30.60
CA ARG A 764 -7.85 3.91 31.02
C ARG A 764 -8.61 4.56 32.16
N GLU A 765 -9.93 4.38 32.20
CA GLU A 765 -10.77 4.94 33.27
C GLU A 765 -10.37 4.47 34.69
N GLU A 766 -9.71 3.30 34.80
CA GLU A 766 -9.16 2.75 36.05
C GLU A 766 -7.94 3.52 36.62
N ASP A 767 -7.23 4.31 35.81
CA ASP A 767 -6.11 5.18 36.25
C ASP A 767 -6.57 6.60 36.65
N VAL A 768 -7.85 6.94 36.43
CA VAL A 768 -8.37 8.32 36.56
C VAL A 768 -8.85 8.62 37.99
N ALA A 769 -8.17 9.55 38.65
CA ALA A 769 -8.65 10.12 39.90
C ALA A 769 -9.82 11.08 39.66
N GLN A 770 -10.80 11.09 40.57
CA GLN A 770 -11.74 12.20 40.68
C GLN A 770 -11.06 13.33 41.45
N VAL A 771 -11.05 14.53 40.88
CA VAL A 771 -10.56 15.74 41.54
C VAL A 771 -11.76 16.50 42.10
N ASP A 772 -11.70 16.93 43.36
CA ASP A 772 -12.73 17.83 43.89
C ASP A 772 -12.71 19.12 43.06
N VAL A 773 -13.84 19.53 42.50
CA VAL A 773 -13.94 20.81 41.78
C VAL A 773 -13.70 21.96 42.78
N ALA A 774 -13.08 23.05 42.34
CA ALA A 774 -12.92 24.25 43.18
C ALA A 774 -14.21 25.09 43.22
N ASP A 775 -14.56 25.64 44.39
CA ASP A 775 -15.79 26.44 44.59
C ASP A 775 -15.89 27.66 43.67
N ALA A 776 -14.73 28.19 43.23
CA ALA A 776 -14.61 29.19 42.20
C ALA A 776 -13.34 28.92 41.38
N ILE A 777 -13.46 29.00 40.05
CA ILE A 777 -12.36 28.88 39.10
C ILE A 777 -12.29 30.20 38.31
N PRO A 778 -11.15 30.92 38.30
CA PRO A 778 -11.04 32.20 37.59
C PRO A 778 -11.01 32.03 36.06
N ASP A 779 -11.42 33.05 35.31
CA ASP A 779 -11.41 33.04 33.84
C ASP A 779 -9.99 32.91 33.24
N HIS A 780 -8.98 33.39 33.96
CA HIS A 780 -7.56 33.32 33.64
C HIS A 780 -6.76 32.93 34.88
N TYR A 781 -5.73 32.10 34.68
CA TYR A 781 -4.80 31.66 35.73
C TYR A 781 -3.45 31.33 35.10
N ASP A 782 -2.38 31.74 35.75
CA ASP A 782 -1.00 31.39 35.40
C ASP A 782 -0.24 31.06 36.68
N VAL A 783 0.25 29.83 36.81
CA VAL A 783 1.01 29.38 37.98
C VAL A 783 2.22 30.29 38.27
N ARG A 784 2.80 30.92 37.24
CA ARG A 784 4.00 31.77 37.37
C ARG A 784 3.74 33.03 38.18
N ASP A 785 2.54 33.62 38.08
CA ASP A 785 2.15 34.81 38.84
C ASP A 785 1.90 34.47 40.31
N HIS A 786 1.33 33.31 40.59
CA HIS A 786 0.98 32.86 41.94
C HIS A 786 2.15 32.23 42.72
N PHE A 787 3.11 31.62 42.02
CA PHE A 787 4.22 30.87 42.61
C PHE A 787 5.59 31.36 42.11
N SER A 788 5.73 32.67 41.88
CA SER A 788 6.96 33.32 41.39
C SER A 788 8.21 33.10 42.25
N GLN A 789 8.06 32.64 43.51
CA GLN A 789 9.16 32.18 44.35
C GLN A 789 9.81 30.87 43.86
N CYS A 790 9.09 30.06 43.10
CA CYS A 790 9.59 28.78 42.57
C CYS A 790 10.38 29.00 41.28
N ILE A 791 11.66 28.61 41.25
CA ILE A 791 12.53 28.82 40.09
C ILE A 791 12.10 27.99 38.86
N SER A 792 11.39 26.89 39.11
CA SER A 792 11.04 25.88 38.10
C SER A 792 9.83 26.28 37.24
N VAL A 793 8.87 27.06 37.76
CA VAL A 793 7.62 27.39 37.03
C VAL A 793 7.89 28.27 35.80
N ASN A 794 8.98 29.03 35.83
CA ASN A 794 9.46 29.89 34.75
C ASN A 794 10.51 29.22 33.84
N ASN A 795 10.92 27.97 34.13
CA ASN A 795 11.99 27.29 33.43
C ASN A 795 11.48 26.46 32.24
N ILE A 796 11.82 26.89 31.01
CA ILE A 796 11.69 26.11 29.77
C ILE A 796 12.92 25.22 29.57
N ARG A 797 12.73 23.93 29.25
CA ARG A 797 13.81 22.98 28.88
C ARG A 797 13.90 22.74 27.36
N ASP A 798 14.87 21.92 26.97
CA ASP A 798 15.11 21.49 25.59
C ASP A 798 15.36 19.97 25.55
N GLN A 799 14.44 19.19 24.99
CA GLN A 799 14.59 17.74 24.78
C GLN A 799 15.75 17.41 23.81
N SER A 800 16.23 18.41 23.07
CA SER A 800 17.32 18.33 22.09
C SER A 800 16.96 17.46 20.88
N HIS A 801 17.74 16.41 20.60
CA HIS A 801 17.55 15.52 19.43
C HIS A 801 17.18 14.09 19.86
N CYS A 802 16.24 14.00 20.80
CA CYS A 802 15.78 12.80 21.49
C CYS A 802 14.29 12.97 21.83
N GLY A 803 13.46 11.94 21.65
CA GLY A 803 12.01 11.91 21.93
C GLY A 803 11.64 11.84 23.41
N SER A 804 12.42 12.49 24.28
CA SER A 804 12.31 12.44 25.74
C SER A 804 11.27 13.40 26.34
N CYS A 805 10.36 13.98 25.55
CA CYS A 805 9.43 15.00 26.05
C CYS A 805 8.55 14.51 27.22
N TRP A 806 8.17 13.23 27.25
CA TRP A 806 7.50 12.54 28.38
C TRP A 806 8.33 12.45 29.67
N ALA A 807 9.65 12.59 29.59
CA ALA A 807 10.55 12.68 30.74
C ALA A 807 10.83 14.15 31.11
N VAL A 808 10.88 15.04 30.10
CA VAL A 808 11.10 16.47 30.30
C VAL A 808 9.88 17.15 30.95
N ALA A 809 8.68 16.92 30.42
CA ALA A 809 7.43 17.52 30.93
C ALA A 809 7.07 16.98 32.32
N ALA A 810 7.17 15.67 32.54
CA ALA A 810 7.11 15.07 33.87
C ALA A 810 8.08 15.75 34.85
N ALA A 811 9.37 15.83 34.52
CA ALA A 811 10.37 16.43 35.41
C ALA A 811 10.12 17.93 35.69
N GLU A 812 9.63 18.69 34.71
CA GLU A 812 9.22 20.09 34.92
C GLU A 812 8.01 20.20 35.86
N ALA A 813 6.93 19.47 35.60
CA ALA A 813 5.71 19.54 36.39
C ALA A 813 5.95 19.03 37.83
N ILE A 814 6.71 17.95 38.01
CA ILE A 814 7.08 17.44 39.33
C ILE A 814 7.97 18.44 40.09
N SER A 815 8.89 19.14 39.42
CA SER A 815 9.69 20.22 40.05
C SER A 815 8.79 21.32 40.61
N ASP A 816 7.85 21.79 39.78
CA ASP A 816 6.89 22.84 40.15
C ASP A 816 6.05 22.41 41.35
N ARG A 817 5.45 21.22 41.30
CA ARG A 817 4.63 20.68 42.39
C ARG A 817 5.40 20.50 43.69
N THR A 818 6.64 20.03 43.62
CA THR A 818 7.50 19.86 44.81
C THR A 818 7.78 21.22 45.47
N CYS A 819 8.03 22.27 44.68
CA CYS A 819 8.20 23.62 45.21
C CYS A 819 6.89 24.23 45.74
N ILE A 820 5.77 24.05 45.03
CA ILE A 820 4.44 24.57 45.40
C ILE A 820 3.97 23.95 46.73
N ALA A 821 3.97 22.62 46.83
CA ALA A 821 3.51 21.91 48.03
C ALA A 821 4.41 22.15 49.25
N SER A 822 5.72 22.35 49.04
CA SER A 822 6.67 22.73 50.10
C SER A 822 6.69 24.24 50.40
N ASN A 823 5.81 25.03 49.77
CA ASN A 823 5.73 26.48 49.90
C ASN A 823 7.09 27.19 49.71
N GLY A 824 7.86 26.75 48.69
CA GLY A 824 9.17 27.30 48.36
C GLY A 824 10.34 26.77 49.19
N VAL A 825 10.14 25.81 50.10
CA VAL A 825 11.24 25.19 50.87
C VAL A 825 12.09 24.27 50.00
N VAL A 826 11.48 23.48 49.11
CA VAL A 826 12.18 22.60 48.16
C VAL A 826 12.14 23.24 46.77
N ASN A 827 13.01 24.23 46.57
CA ASN A 827 13.04 25.09 45.38
C ASN A 827 14.18 24.67 44.44
N THR A 828 13.95 23.64 43.62
CA THR A 828 14.97 23.00 42.78
C THR A 828 14.42 22.51 41.43
N LEU A 829 15.31 22.13 40.52
CA LEU A 829 14.97 21.45 39.27
C LEU A 829 15.26 19.95 39.44
N LEU A 830 14.26 19.11 39.17
CA LEU A 830 14.39 17.65 39.16
C LEU A 830 14.81 17.15 37.77
N SER A 831 15.57 16.06 37.75
CA SER A 831 16.30 15.60 36.57
C SER A 831 15.40 14.85 35.57
N ALA A 832 15.33 15.37 34.34
CA ALA A 832 14.76 14.64 33.21
C ALA A 832 15.69 13.49 32.76
N GLU A 833 17.01 13.61 32.97
CA GLU A 833 18.00 12.55 32.72
C GLU A 833 17.70 11.32 33.58
N ASP A 834 17.35 11.51 34.86
CA ASP A 834 17.08 10.42 35.80
C ASP A 834 15.84 9.62 35.39
N ILE A 835 14.77 10.30 34.93
CA ILE A 835 13.60 9.64 34.34
C ILE A 835 13.98 8.91 33.04
N LEU A 836 14.57 9.62 32.08
CA LEU A 836 14.88 9.15 30.73
C LEU A 836 15.77 7.91 30.74
N THR A 837 16.78 7.89 31.61
CA THR A 837 17.83 6.86 31.60
C THR A 837 17.54 5.71 32.55
N CYS A 838 16.90 5.95 33.70
CA CYS A 838 16.76 4.97 34.78
C CYS A 838 15.32 4.45 35.01
N CYS A 839 14.30 4.92 34.29
CA CYS A 839 12.97 4.30 34.31
C CYS A 839 12.91 3.04 33.43
N ILE A 840 13.57 1.98 33.90
CA ILE A 840 13.73 0.69 33.20
C ILE A 840 13.30 -0.49 34.09
N GLY A 841 12.83 -1.57 33.46
CA GLY A 841 12.48 -2.82 34.16
C GLY A 841 11.01 -2.90 34.58
N GLU A 842 10.75 -2.99 35.89
CA GLU A 842 9.41 -3.25 36.47
C GLU A 842 8.38 -2.14 36.12
N TYR A 843 8.86 -0.91 35.94
CA TYR A 843 8.09 0.23 35.45
C TYR A 843 8.70 0.65 34.12
N TYR A 844 8.16 0.09 33.05
CA TYR A 844 8.60 0.41 31.70
C TYR A 844 8.04 1.77 31.29
N CYS A 845 8.86 2.82 31.36
CA CYS A 845 8.45 4.13 30.88
C CYS A 845 8.35 4.19 29.35
N GLY A 846 9.13 3.42 28.60
CA GLY A 846 9.14 3.44 27.14
C GLY A 846 10.51 3.10 26.56
N ASP A 847 10.68 3.42 25.27
CA ASP A 847 11.90 3.19 24.49
C ASP A 847 12.91 4.37 24.62
N GLY A 848 12.82 5.17 25.68
CA GLY A 848 13.74 6.28 25.95
C GLY A 848 13.59 7.44 24.96
N CYS A 849 14.61 7.65 24.12
CA CYS A 849 14.61 8.64 23.04
C CYS A 849 13.66 8.32 21.87
N GLU A 850 13.11 7.11 21.78
CA GLU A 850 12.04 6.76 20.83
C GLU A 850 10.62 7.00 21.42
N GLY A 851 10.54 7.66 22.59
CA GLY A 851 9.31 8.04 23.28
C GLY A 851 8.89 7.09 24.40
N GLY A 852 7.96 7.57 25.24
CA GLY A 852 7.45 6.83 26.40
C GLY A 852 6.09 7.34 26.90
N TYR A 853 5.61 6.76 27.98
CA TYR A 853 4.27 6.94 28.53
C TYR A 853 4.29 7.86 29.77
N PRO A 854 3.74 9.08 29.71
CA PRO A 854 3.77 10.06 30.81
C PRO A 854 3.45 9.48 32.20
N ILE A 855 2.31 8.78 32.35
CA ILE A 855 1.89 8.22 33.65
C ILE A 855 2.91 7.27 34.31
N GLN A 856 3.80 6.64 33.52
CA GLN A 856 4.85 5.77 34.07
C GLN A 856 6.01 6.57 34.66
N ALA A 857 6.33 7.77 34.15
CA ALA A 857 7.33 8.66 34.74
C ALA A 857 6.91 9.12 36.15
N TRP A 858 5.62 9.43 36.35
CA TRP A 858 5.07 9.75 37.66
C TRP A 858 5.04 8.53 38.60
N LYS A 859 4.70 7.34 38.10
CA LYS A 859 4.76 6.09 38.88
C LYS A 859 6.20 5.71 39.28
N TYR A 860 7.19 6.00 38.42
CA TYR A 860 8.61 5.88 38.73
C TYR A 860 9.05 6.86 39.83
N TRP A 861 8.63 8.14 39.76
CA TRP A 861 8.90 9.13 40.80
C TRP A 861 8.34 8.74 42.18
N VAL A 862 7.15 8.12 42.24
CA VAL A 862 6.58 7.60 43.49
C VAL A 862 7.41 6.46 44.09
N LYS A 863 7.85 5.49 43.27
CA LYS A 863 8.59 4.32 43.77
C LYS A 863 10.06 4.62 44.03
N ASN A 864 10.76 5.15 43.02
CA ASN A 864 12.21 5.26 42.94
C ASN A 864 12.73 6.68 43.25
N GLY A 865 11.90 7.71 43.13
CA GLY A 865 12.28 9.11 43.33
C GLY A 865 13.18 9.66 42.20
N LEU A 866 13.29 10.98 42.14
CA LEU A 866 14.09 11.72 41.15
C LEU A 866 15.17 12.53 41.85
N VAL A 867 16.40 12.52 41.31
CA VAL A 867 17.45 13.44 41.76
C VAL A 867 17.32 14.81 41.10
N THR A 868 18.02 15.81 41.63
CA THR A 868 18.10 17.14 41.03
C THR A 868 18.88 17.14 39.71
N GLY A 869 18.52 18.03 38.79
CA GLY A 869 19.12 18.10 37.47
C GLY A 869 18.56 19.24 36.60
N GLY A 870 19.44 20.15 36.19
CA GLY A 870 19.12 21.23 35.25
C GLY A 870 19.36 20.87 33.79
N SER A 871 19.33 21.89 32.93
CA SER A 871 19.60 21.78 31.48
C SER A 871 21.03 21.33 31.17
N TYR A 872 21.28 20.99 29.89
CA TYR A 872 22.61 20.67 29.37
C TYR A 872 23.68 21.70 29.78
N GLU A 873 24.87 21.21 30.17
CA GLU A 873 26.03 21.98 30.67
C GLU A 873 25.80 22.90 31.89
N SER A 874 24.58 23.00 32.44
CA SER A 874 24.24 23.94 33.53
C SER A 874 25.00 23.75 34.85
N GLN A 875 25.64 22.59 35.05
CA GLN A 875 26.22 22.13 36.32
C GLN A 875 25.24 22.11 37.51
N PHE A 876 23.93 22.24 37.25
CA PHE A 876 22.90 22.30 38.28
C PHE A 876 22.39 20.91 38.64
N GLY A 877 22.51 20.55 39.92
CA GLY A 877 21.99 19.29 40.47
C GLY A 877 22.88 18.07 40.23
N CYS A 878 22.42 16.93 40.74
CA CYS A 878 23.11 15.63 40.67
C CYS A 878 23.27 15.12 39.23
N LYS A 879 22.21 15.20 38.41
CA LYS A 879 22.17 14.75 37.01
C LYS A 879 21.59 15.85 36.07
N PRO A 880 22.39 16.83 35.62
CA PRO A 880 22.03 17.66 34.49
C PRO A 880 21.76 16.82 33.24
N TYR A 881 20.90 17.31 32.34
CA TYR A 881 20.58 16.62 31.07
C TYR A 881 21.84 16.45 30.20
N SER A 882 22.09 15.25 29.67
CA SER A 882 23.36 14.91 29.00
C SER A 882 23.33 15.13 27.48
N ILE A 883 22.15 15.21 26.86
CA ILE A 883 21.98 15.34 25.41
C ILE A 883 22.09 16.82 25.01
N ALA A 884 23.00 17.12 24.08
CA ALA A 884 23.31 18.48 23.66
C ALA A 884 22.22 19.08 22.73
N PRO A 885 21.81 20.35 22.95
CA PRO A 885 21.02 21.12 22.00
C PRO A 885 21.74 21.26 20.65
N CYS A 886 20.99 21.38 19.56
CA CYS A 886 21.56 21.42 18.22
C CYS A 886 20.76 22.26 17.21
N GLY A 887 21.48 22.83 16.25
CA GLY A 887 20.97 23.48 15.04
C GLY A 887 20.26 24.81 15.24
N GLN A 888 20.46 25.49 16.37
CA GLN A 888 19.75 26.72 16.76
C GLN A 888 20.71 27.70 17.47
N THR A 889 20.37 28.98 17.50
CA THR A 889 21.13 30.01 18.25
C THR A 889 20.30 30.54 19.42
N VAL A 890 20.56 30.05 20.64
CA VAL A 890 19.81 30.40 21.86
C VAL A 890 20.67 31.33 22.71
N ASN A 891 20.14 32.49 23.11
CA ASN A 891 20.84 33.47 23.95
C ASN A 891 22.25 33.86 23.43
N GLY A 892 22.43 33.88 22.10
CA GLY A 892 23.72 34.16 21.44
C GLY A 892 24.66 32.96 21.30
N VAL A 893 24.32 31.79 21.85
CA VAL A 893 25.07 30.53 21.69
C VAL A 893 24.53 29.77 20.49
N THR A 894 25.29 29.73 19.40
CA THR A 894 24.98 28.91 18.21
C THR A 894 25.43 27.46 18.41
N TRP A 895 24.47 26.55 18.53
CA TRP A 895 24.74 25.13 18.67
C TRP A 895 25.09 24.47 17.32
N PRO A 896 25.97 23.44 17.28
CA PRO A 896 26.32 22.73 16.05
C PRO A 896 25.11 22.14 15.32
N LYS A 897 25.22 21.88 14.00
CA LYS A 897 24.17 21.16 13.27
C LYS A 897 23.92 19.80 13.95
N CYS A 898 22.65 19.43 14.09
CA CYS A 898 22.24 18.14 14.66
C CYS A 898 22.90 16.95 13.93
N PRO A 899 23.24 15.86 14.65
CA PRO A 899 23.69 14.62 14.03
C PRO A 899 22.64 14.05 13.06
N ASN A 900 23.10 13.33 12.04
CA ASN A 900 22.22 12.57 11.15
C ASN A 900 21.74 11.26 11.80
N SER A 901 22.55 10.72 12.72
CA SER A 901 22.19 9.57 13.58
C SER A 901 21.28 9.99 14.72
N ASP A 902 20.44 9.07 15.14
CA ASP A 902 19.59 9.18 16.32
C ASP A 902 20.40 9.29 17.62
N ALA A 903 19.82 9.87 18.65
CA ALA A 903 20.42 9.90 19.98
C ALA A 903 20.16 8.56 20.69
N ASP A 904 21.20 7.73 20.85
CA ASP A 904 21.17 6.60 21.76
C ASP A 904 20.73 7.08 23.16
N THR A 905 19.67 6.50 23.72
CA THR A 905 19.23 6.79 25.09
C THR A 905 20.40 6.61 26.05
N PRO A 906 20.79 7.65 26.84
CA PRO A 906 21.93 7.54 27.73
C PRO A 906 21.72 6.44 28.78
N LYS A 907 22.80 5.80 29.22
CA LYS A 907 22.70 4.67 30.14
C LYS A 907 22.38 5.15 31.55
N CYS A 908 21.48 4.43 32.24
CA CYS A 908 21.28 4.63 33.67
C CYS A 908 22.62 4.52 34.41
N VAL A 909 22.89 5.52 35.25
CA VAL A 909 23.98 5.53 36.22
C VAL A 909 23.43 5.87 37.61
N ASP A 910 23.96 5.22 38.62
CA ASP A 910 23.54 5.26 40.04
C ASP A 910 24.32 6.30 40.87
N HIS A 911 24.87 7.30 40.20
CA HIS A 911 25.69 8.35 40.81
C HIS A 911 25.46 9.70 40.14
N CYS A 912 25.75 10.77 40.88
CA CYS A 912 25.77 12.13 40.34
C CYS A 912 26.96 12.30 39.38
N THR A 913 26.85 13.25 38.46
CA THR A 913 27.89 13.51 37.46
C THR A 913 29.24 13.81 38.12
N SER A 914 30.32 13.26 37.57
CA SER A 914 31.64 13.21 38.21
C SER A 914 32.43 14.53 38.24
N ASN A 915 31.78 15.67 37.93
CA ASN A 915 32.33 16.98 38.21
C ASN A 915 32.38 17.19 39.73
N SER A 916 33.55 17.54 40.26
CA SER A 916 33.89 17.51 41.69
C SER A 916 33.26 18.62 42.55
N SER A 917 32.06 19.07 42.19
CA SER A 917 31.39 20.26 42.73
C SER A 917 30.06 19.96 43.42
N TYR A 918 29.40 18.84 43.11
CA TYR A 918 28.10 18.50 43.67
C TYR A 918 28.24 17.63 44.94
N PRO A 919 27.82 18.09 46.13
CA PRO A 919 28.20 17.47 47.40
C PRO A 919 27.23 16.40 47.93
N ILE A 920 26.05 16.24 47.34
CA ILE A 920 25.01 15.31 47.82
C ILE A 920 25.12 13.99 47.04
N PRO A 921 25.22 12.82 47.70
CA PRO A 921 25.19 11.52 47.01
C PRO A 921 23.83 11.27 46.32
N TYR A 922 23.84 10.55 45.20
CA TYR A 922 22.66 10.25 44.37
C TYR A 922 21.43 9.78 45.17
N GLU A 923 21.56 8.73 45.99
CA GLU A 923 20.46 8.23 46.85
C GLU A 923 19.95 9.23 47.90
N LYS A 924 20.75 10.26 48.25
CA LYS A 924 20.37 11.32 49.20
C LYS A 924 19.78 12.56 48.54
N ASP A 925 19.85 12.66 47.22
CA ASP A 925 19.26 13.73 46.43
C ASP A 925 17.89 13.33 45.85
N LYS A 926 17.39 12.14 46.19
CA LYS A 926 16.10 11.62 45.72
C LYS A 926 14.92 12.33 46.39
N HIS A 927 14.09 12.97 45.56
CA HIS A 927 12.77 13.50 45.91
C HIS A 927 11.68 12.53 45.43
N TYR A 928 10.70 12.21 46.28
CA TYR A 928 9.71 11.16 46.02
C TYR A 928 8.30 11.72 45.80
N GLY A 929 7.48 10.96 45.08
CA GLY A 929 6.04 11.16 45.01
C GLY A 929 5.31 10.32 46.06
N ALA A 930 4.21 10.84 46.60
CA ALA A 930 3.27 10.10 47.43
C ALA A 930 2.24 9.35 46.55
N THR A 931 1.79 9.99 45.46
CA THR A 931 0.80 9.44 44.52
C THR A 931 1.08 9.88 43.08
N ALA A 932 0.59 9.09 42.13
CA ALA A 932 0.57 9.38 40.69
C ALA A 932 -0.77 8.91 40.11
N TYR A 933 -1.42 9.75 39.31
CA TYR A 933 -2.79 9.53 38.80
C TYR A 933 -3.02 10.24 37.46
N ALA A 934 -3.99 9.75 36.68
CA ALA A 934 -4.55 10.50 35.57
C ALA A 934 -5.66 11.43 36.07
N VAL A 935 -5.83 12.58 35.42
CA VAL A 935 -6.89 13.56 35.70
C VAL A 935 -8.05 13.33 34.72
N SER A 936 -9.29 13.53 35.19
CA SER A 936 -10.46 13.42 34.30
C SER A 936 -10.44 14.51 33.22
N ARG A 937 -10.75 14.13 31.97
CA ARG A 937 -10.70 14.99 30.76
C ARG A 937 -11.63 16.21 30.72
N LYS A 938 -12.25 16.59 31.84
CA LYS A 938 -13.15 17.74 31.91
C LYS A 938 -12.36 19.00 32.24
N VAL A 939 -12.74 20.13 31.66
CA VAL A 939 -12.04 21.42 31.87
C VAL A 939 -12.04 21.82 33.36
N ASP A 940 -13.17 21.65 34.06
CA ASP A 940 -13.31 21.96 35.49
C ASP A 940 -12.37 21.13 36.38
N GLN A 941 -12.20 19.85 36.07
CA GLN A 941 -11.30 18.92 36.76
C GLN A 941 -9.83 19.33 36.56
N ILE A 942 -9.43 19.58 35.30
CA ILE A 942 -8.05 19.97 34.95
C ILE A 942 -7.70 21.34 35.53
N GLN A 943 -8.62 22.32 35.44
CA GLN A 943 -8.44 23.63 36.07
C GLN A 943 -8.33 23.51 37.60
N SER A 944 -9.19 22.71 38.24
CA SER A 944 -9.18 22.52 39.71
C SER A 944 -7.90 21.84 40.19
N GLU A 945 -7.39 20.87 39.44
CA GLU A 945 -6.11 20.21 39.73
C GLU A 945 -4.93 21.18 39.65
N ILE A 946 -4.86 21.99 38.59
CA ILE A 946 -3.81 23.00 38.43
C ILE A 946 -3.91 24.10 39.51
N LEU A 947 -5.14 24.54 39.85
CA LEU A 947 -5.40 25.58 40.85
C LEU A 947 -5.03 25.15 42.28
N LYS A 948 -5.23 23.87 42.62
CA LYS A 948 -4.98 23.32 43.96
C LYS A 948 -3.55 22.80 44.12
N ASN A 949 -3.04 22.10 43.12
CA ASN A 949 -1.82 21.28 43.24
C ASN A 949 -0.67 21.74 42.34
N GLY A 950 -0.89 22.69 41.42
CA GLY A 950 0.13 23.17 40.47
C GLY A 950 0.14 22.42 39.13
N PRO A 951 1.09 22.74 38.23
CA PRO A 951 1.10 22.27 36.85
C PRO A 951 0.97 20.77 36.67
N VAL A 952 0.32 20.35 35.59
CA VAL A 952 0.16 18.96 35.17
C VAL A 952 0.97 18.69 33.91
N GLU A 953 1.28 17.44 33.62
CA GLU A 953 1.81 17.05 32.31
C GLU A 953 0.64 16.58 31.42
N VAL A 954 0.69 16.94 30.14
CA VAL A 954 -0.32 16.57 29.14
C VAL A 954 0.31 16.04 27.86
N GLY A 955 -0.28 14.99 27.29
CA GLY A 955 0.02 14.48 25.96
C GLY A 955 -0.99 14.94 24.90
N PHE A 956 -0.52 15.26 23.69
CA PHE A 956 -1.36 15.61 22.54
C PHE A 956 -0.71 15.19 21.20
N THR A 957 -1.52 15.12 20.14
CA THR A 957 -1.06 14.87 18.77
C THR A 957 -0.49 16.14 18.15
N VAL A 958 0.72 16.05 17.59
CA VAL A 958 1.37 17.16 16.87
C VAL A 958 1.18 17.00 15.36
N TYR A 959 0.69 18.07 14.75
CA TYR A 959 0.52 18.22 13.31
C TYR A 959 1.62 19.12 12.71
N ALA A 960 1.77 19.11 11.39
CA ALA A 960 2.86 19.81 10.70
C ALA A 960 2.79 21.35 10.78
N ASP A 961 1.60 21.92 10.99
CA ASP A 961 1.37 23.34 11.21
C ASP A 961 1.77 23.80 12.63
N PHE A 962 1.50 23.00 13.68
CA PHE A 962 1.87 23.32 15.08
C PHE A 962 3.32 23.75 15.23
N TYR A 963 4.24 23.10 14.51
CA TYR A 963 5.66 23.48 14.49
C TYR A 963 5.88 24.96 14.11
N GLN A 964 5.08 25.54 13.23
CA GLN A 964 5.17 26.93 12.78
C GLN A 964 4.59 27.94 13.79
N TYR A 965 4.02 27.51 14.92
CA TYR A 965 3.38 28.39 15.90
C TYR A 965 4.32 29.49 16.42
N LYS A 966 3.85 30.75 16.36
CA LYS A 966 4.55 31.92 16.94
C LYS A 966 3.79 32.57 18.09
N SER A 967 2.48 32.74 17.96
CA SER A 967 1.66 33.44 18.95
C SER A 967 0.17 33.23 18.76
N GLY A 968 -0.62 33.46 19.80
CA GLY A 968 -2.09 33.35 19.79
C GLY A 968 -2.59 32.00 20.29
N VAL A 969 -3.86 31.66 20.04
CA VAL A 969 -4.46 30.39 20.47
C VAL A 969 -4.41 29.39 19.31
N TYR A 970 -3.52 28.41 19.42
CA TYR A 970 -3.41 27.31 18.46
C TYR A 970 -4.68 26.46 18.43
N VAL A 971 -5.12 26.22 17.20
CA VAL A 971 -6.06 25.19 16.77
C VAL A 971 -5.44 24.57 15.52
N HIS A 972 -5.56 23.27 15.32
CA HIS A 972 -5.07 22.66 14.08
C HIS A 972 -5.84 23.21 12.85
N VAL A 973 -5.10 23.47 11.77
CA VAL A 973 -5.60 24.04 10.52
C VAL A 973 -5.15 23.23 9.31
N ALA A 974 -3.94 22.66 9.33
CA ALA A 974 -3.36 22.09 8.11
C ALA A 974 -2.17 21.13 8.30
N GLY A 975 -2.04 20.21 7.33
CA GLY A 975 -0.87 19.33 7.21
C GLY A 975 -0.97 18.06 8.07
N PRO A 976 -0.13 17.05 7.80
CA PRO A 976 -0.27 15.73 8.37
C PRO A 976 0.02 15.68 9.88
N GLU A 977 -0.57 14.68 10.54
CA GLU A 977 -0.12 14.17 11.84
C GLU A 977 1.34 13.72 11.74
N LEU A 978 2.16 14.08 12.73
CA LEU A 978 3.58 13.74 12.78
C LEU A 978 3.93 12.81 13.94
N GLY A 979 3.15 12.83 15.03
CA GLY A 979 3.40 12.01 16.21
C GLY A 979 2.70 12.55 17.45
N GLY A 980 3.02 11.97 18.61
CA GLY A 980 2.61 12.46 19.91
C GLY A 980 3.68 13.34 20.57
N HIS A 981 3.27 14.27 21.42
CA HIS A 981 4.17 15.13 22.19
C HIS A 981 3.64 15.35 23.60
N ALA A 982 4.55 15.52 24.56
CA ALA A 982 4.23 15.75 25.98
C ALA A 982 4.79 17.10 26.45
N VAL A 983 3.96 17.86 27.16
CA VAL A 983 4.23 19.25 27.57
C VAL A 983 3.68 19.52 28.97
N LYS A 984 4.22 20.55 29.64
CA LYS A 984 3.72 21.00 30.94
C LYS A 984 2.57 21.99 30.74
N LEU A 985 1.41 21.69 31.30
CA LEU A 985 0.23 22.57 31.32
C LEU A 985 0.17 23.32 32.66
N LEU A 986 0.27 24.66 32.61
CA LEU A 986 0.53 25.52 33.79
C LEU A 986 -0.48 26.67 33.98
N GLY A 987 -1.53 26.73 33.17
CA GLY A 987 -2.52 27.81 33.25
C GLY A 987 -3.56 27.77 32.15
N TRP A 988 -4.41 28.78 32.09
CA TRP A 988 -5.46 28.95 31.09
C TRP A 988 -5.88 30.42 30.99
N GLY A 989 -6.66 30.76 29.96
CA GLY A 989 -7.28 32.07 29.87
C GLY A 989 -8.36 32.14 28.79
N VAL A 990 -8.67 33.37 28.38
CA VAL A 990 -9.50 33.71 27.23
C VAL A 990 -8.81 34.84 26.47
N ASP A 991 -8.55 34.67 25.17
CA ASP A 991 -8.00 35.70 24.29
C ASP A 991 -9.03 36.06 23.21
N ASN A 992 -9.51 37.31 23.22
CA ASN A 992 -10.52 37.83 22.30
C ASN A 992 -11.81 36.97 22.16
N GLY A 993 -12.18 36.23 23.21
CA GLY A 993 -13.32 35.29 23.22
C GLY A 993 -12.94 33.81 22.99
N THR A 994 -11.66 33.52 22.77
CA THR A 994 -11.15 32.17 22.53
C THR A 994 -10.59 31.59 23.84
N PRO A 995 -11.24 30.58 24.47
CA PRO A 995 -10.70 29.95 25.67
C PRO A 995 -9.44 29.15 25.32
N TYR A 996 -8.38 29.30 26.12
CA TYR A 996 -7.11 28.61 25.88
C TYR A 996 -6.53 27.95 27.14
N TRP A 997 -5.73 26.93 26.92
CA TRP A 997 -4.77 26.33 27.85
C TRP A 997 -3.39 26.96 27.62
N LEU A 998 -2.63 27.21 28.69
CA LEU A 998 -1.26 27.74 28.63
C LEU A 998 -0.26 26.62 28.93
N ALA A 999 0.56 26.27 27.94
CA ALA A 999 1.52 25.18 28.02
C ALA A 999 2.97 25.66 27.80
N ALA A 1000 3.90 25.01 28.49
CA ALA A 1000 5.35 25.14 28.30
C ALA A 1000 5.84 23.98 27.41
N ASN A 1001 6.52 24.32 26.32
CA ASN A 1001 7.07 23.36 25.37
C ASN A 1001 8.55 23.07 25.67
N SER A 1002 8.98 21.85 25.38
CA SER A 1002 10.35 21.36 25.63
C SER A 1002 11.29 21.56 24.42
N TRP A 1003 11.08 22.62 23.62
CA TRP A 1003 11.82 22.92 22.38
C TRP A 1003 12.71 24.17 22.48
N ASN A 1004 13.04 24.61 23.70
CA ASN A 1004 13.81 25.83 24.01
C ASN A 1004 13.04 27.15 23.75
N THR A 1005 13.56 28.25 24.29
CA THR A 1005 12.85 29.56 24.34
C THR A 1005 12.72 30.28 23.01
N ASN A 1006 13.38 29.83 21.94
CA ASN A 1006 13.28 30.46 20.62
C ASN A 1006 12.00 30.07 19.83
N TRP A 1007 11.29 29.03 20.28
CA TRP A 1007 10.08 28.54 19.64
C TRP A 1007 8.83 29.14 20.32
N GLY A 1008 7.79 29.45 19.54
CA GLY A 1008 6.52 29.96 20.08
C GLY A 1008 6.66 31.27 20.89
N GLU A 1009 5.85 31.39 21.93
CA GLU A 1009 5.77 32.56 22.82
C GLU A 1009 6.85 32.49 23.93
N ASN A 1010 8.13 32.52 23.53
CA ASN A 1010 9.31 32.33 24.39
C ASN A 1010 9.43 30.92 25.01
N GLY A 1011 9.14 29.88 24.22
CA GLY A 1011 9.06 28.48 24.67
C GLY A 1011 7.67 28.05 25.15
N TYR A 1012 6.75 28.99 25.32
CA TYR A 1012 5.35 28.73 25.67
C TYR A 1012 4.46 28.68 24.42
N PHE A 1013 3.28 28.10 24.56
CA PHE A 1013 2.19 28.24 23.60
C PHE A 1013 0.84 28.22 24.30
N ARG A 1014 -0.17 28.68 23.57
CA ARG A 1014 -1.58 28.61 23.99
C ARG A 1014 -2.35 27.77 22.99
N ILE A 1015 -3.18 26.85 23.46
CA ILE A 1015 -3.96 25.89 22.65
C ILE A 1015 -5.43 25.93 23.05
N LEU A 1016 -6.33 25.74 22.09
CA LEU A 1016 -7.78 25.84 22.26
C LEU A 1016 -8.30 24.89 23.36
N ARG A 1017 -9.11 25.43 24.29
CA ARG A 1017 -9.60 24.74 25.50
C ARG A 1017 -11.09 24.46 25.43
N GLY A 1018 -11.52 23.33 25.99
CA GLY A 1018 -12.93 22.91 26.09
C GLY A 1018 -13.46 22.15 24.89
N VAL A 1019 -12.58 21.78 23.96
CA VAL A 1019 -12.91 20.96 22.77
C VAL A 1019 -12.00 19.73 22.63
N ASN A 1020 -11.12 19.47 23.62
CA ASN A 1020 -10.07 18.46 23.56
C ASN A 1020 -9.19 18.59 22.29
N GLU A 1021 -8.77 19.82 21.99
CA GLU A 1021 -7.98 20.18 20.80
C GLU A 1021 -6.73 19.31 20.68
N CYS A 1022 -6.52 18.67 19.53
CA CYS A 1022 -5.43 17.72 19.30
C CYS A 1022 -5.28 16.61 20.38
N GLY A 1023 -6.30 16.35 21.21
CA GLY A 1023 -6.23 15.40 22.32
C GLY A 1023 -5.69 15.95 23.66
N ILE A 1024 -5.41 17.25 23.77
CA ILE A 1024 -4.71 17.89 24.91
C ILE A 1024 -5.38 17.69 26.29
N GLU A 1025 -6.68 17.39 26.32
CA GLU A 1025 -7.46 17.13 27.55
C GLU A 1025 -7.59 15.63 27.85
N SER A 1026 -7.13 14.74 26.96
CA SER A 1026 -7.34 13.28 27.05
C SER A 1026 -6.23 12.51 27.77
N GLN A 1027 -5.00 13.05 27.81
CA GLN A 1027 -3.86 12.43 28.46
C GLN A 1027 -3.23 13.36 29.50
N VAL A 1028 -3.99 13.70 30.54
CA VAL A 1028 -3.56 14.57 31.63
C VAL A 1028 -3.09 13.73 32.82
N VAL A 1029 -1.84 13.93 33.27
CA VAL A 1029 -1.24 13.21 34.39
C VAL A 1029 -0.70 14.14 35.48
N ALA A 1030 -0.79 13.67 36.71
CA ALA A 1030 -0.49 14.43 37.91
C ALA A 1030 -0.06 13.52 39.06
N GLY A 1031 0.31 14.13 40.19
CA GLY A 1031 0.77 13.46 41.39
C GLY A 1031 1.05 14.42 42.54
N ILE A 1032 1.08 13.93 43.77
CA ILE A 1032 1.36 14.71 44.98
C ILE A 1032 2.77 14.36 45.50
N PRO A 1033 3.63 15.35 45.83
CA PRO A 1033 4.97 15.09 46.36
C PRO A 1033 4.93 14.54 47.79
N ASP A 1034 5.86 13.64 48.09
CA ASP A 1034 6.11 13.13 49.43
C ASP A 1034 7.19 13.99 50.09
N LEU A 1035 6.76 14.90 50.98
CA LEU A 1035 7.63 15.83 51.70
C LEU A 1035 8.12 15.27 53.05
N GLU A 1036 7.60 14.12 53.51
CA GLU A 1036 7.93 13.53 54.82
C GLU A 1036 9.02 12.45 54.72
N ARG A 1037 9.14 11.78 53.56
CA ARG A 1037 10.11 10.70 53.25
C ARG A 1037 11.57 11.16 53.08
N HIS A 1038 11.95 12.26 53.71
CA HIS A 1038 13.30 12.85 53.71
C HIS A 1038 14.17 12.40 54.92
N ASN A 1039 14.03 11.15 55.40
CA ASN A 1039 14.82 10.56 56.49
C ASN A 1039 15.40 9.19 56.11
#